data_AF-A0A4R1MZN8-F1
#
_entry.id   AF-A0A4R1MZN8-F1
#
_cell.length_a   1.000
_cell.length_b   1.000
_cell.length_c   1.000
_cell.angle_alpha   90.00
_cell.angle_beta   90.00
_cell.angle_gamma   90.00
#
_symmetry.space_group_name_H-M   'P 1'
#
loop_
_entity.id
_entity.type
_entity.pdbx_description
1 polymer ?
#
loop_
_entity_poly.entity_id
_entity_poly.type
_entity_poly.pdbx_seq_one_letter_code
_entity_poly.pdbx_strand_id
1 'polypeptide(L)'
;MKSIIARTILMILIVIFFVGCERQHETSFQEKQKVTQEVSIKRDETQITFLDKNLHKAILEHLEKEDKDIILMYELENIEELNINNKSIHRIDGLENLNNLKKLNINSNYISDLTPINNLKYLEELKAQENQIRDFTPLLHLIRNNKMKKIDITDNWLVNLDQLVPYWTDDYIDERKPDSILSSDTVIYINEIMGFNTETIADGEGEYVDWVELYNPNDETIDLSNFHLSDDEEDYFLWQFPEGTQMKGKEYLLVWGSRKDTIDSNGEWHTNFSIGTDPLILSDAEGKIVDYVPTIVMPKDYSFGRSSEDSNEWVFFDEESVSPREENPIIDEVFVANSNMNPYFSIESGFYEETFVLELHKRNENETIYYTLDGSTPDPVNNSESTYEYTGAITIESDEIISSSELTQETHISMIPTTPGGWRRDRGWQRPLEVYQSTVVRARTYREDQFSEVVTHTYFVDEKKSKTFNVPIVSITVDKEDLFGRDNGIYVPNNYYNRGRHSEKEGHITFFETDGTVGFSQNIGLRIHGQESRMYPLKSLRLYARRDYDSQSSIEYELFPNRKRQNNEDKIIDSFDRVLLRASGQDIYYGLLRDALLDNLVSSYTKVDTQGYRPTLVFINGEYWGLHDIRERFDTKYIKEHYNVDEEYQITILENNAQLDKGNIEGQSHYEDMIQYLKNNDIRQEEHYEYIQTQMDINNFIDYMIIKIYAGDNDWPGNNVRYWRYNKGSLDNEEYGLDGKWRWMLFDTDFGFDHPAGGYGSYRINHISTATKAGGTSWPNPDWSTYLLRRLLQNPSFENKFITRYNDLLNTAFHPERVLNIIEEMEEAIEGEIDRHIKRWGHPLSVDVWQEQVGLIKRYGENREEYARNHIRQYFGLSQPVEVMMIFDPNKAKIRVNTIKINGEINQRDIMKEDRTVLWDGKYFKNFPITLTVEEKEGSQFSHWEISGKKQTGTTIEVIPNKGLEIKPILY
;
A
#
# COMPACT_ATOMS: atom_id res chain seq x y z
N MET A 1 -40.44 -21.56 111.62
CA MET A 1 -39.14 -20.85 111.53
C MET A 1 -38.01 -21.64 110.85
N LYS A 2 -38.29 -22.75 110.15
CA LYS A 2 -37.39 -23.38 109.16
C LYS A 2 -37.91 -23.28 107.71
N SER A 3 -38.97 -22.49 107.48
CA SER A 3 -39.66 -22.36 106.18
C SER A 3 -39.47 -21.00 105.48
N ILE A 4 -38.77 -20.05 106.11
CA ILE A 4 -38.33 -18.79 105.49
C ILE A 4 -36.91 -18.95 104.92
N ILE A 5 -36.03 -19.73 105.56
CA ILE A 5 -34.68 -20.02 105.03
C ILE A 5 -34.73 -21.01 103.84
N ALA A 6 -35.68 -21.94 103.81
CA ALA A 6 -35.87 -22.84 102.66
C ALA A 6 -36.51 -22.14 101.43
N ARG A 7 -37.33 -21.09 101.64
CA ARG A 7 -37.84 -20.28 100.53
C ARG A 7 -36.79 -19.35 99.94
N THR A 8 -35.79 -18.89 100.71
CA THR A 8 -34.65 -18.16 100.16
C THR A 8 -33.68 -19.08 99.40
N ILE A 9 -33.46 -20.33 99.85
CA ILE A 9 -32.56 -21.27 99.14
C ILE A 9 -33.22 -21.86 97.88
N LEU A 10 -34.54 -22.12 97.87
CA LEU A 10 -35.24 -22.60 96.67
C LEU A 10 -35.45 -21.49 95.63
N MET A 11 -35.56 -20.23 96.04
CA MET A 11 -35.59 -19.10 95.10
C MET A 11 -34.18 -18.81 94.52
N ILE A 12 -33.10 -19.13 95.25
CA ILE A 12 -31.72 -19.09 94.70
C ILE A 12 -31.49 -20.27 93.72
N LEU A 13 -32.00 -21.47 93.98
CA LEU A 13 -31.82 -22.63 93.07
C LEU A 13 -32.72 -22.61 91.83
N ILE A 14 -33.96 -22.08 91.90
CA ILE A 14 -34.80 -21.93 90.71
C ILE A 14 -34.32 -20.75 89.84
N VAL A 15 -33.72 -19.69 90.42
CA VAL A 15 -33.02 -18.67 89.63
C VAL A 15 -31.70 -19.20 89.07
N ILE A 16 -30.97 -20.12 89.74
CA ILE A 16 -29.79 -20.77 89.14
C ILE A 16 -30.18 -21.74 88.00
N PHE A 17 -31.39 -22.34 87.99
CA PHE A 17 -31.83 -23.20 86.89
C PHE A 17 -32.56 -22.45 85.76
N PHE A 18 -33.28 -21.35 86.04
CA PHE A 18 -33.83 -20.47 84.99
C PHE A 18 -32.80 -19.47 84.42
N VAL A 19 -31.75 -19.10 85.15
CA VAL A 19 -30.59 -18.34 84.60
C VAL A 19 -29.52 -19.28 84.01
N GLY A 20 -29.59 -20.58 84.34
CA GLY A 20 -28.69 -21.62 83.83
C GLY A 20 -29.19 -22.39 82.60
N CYS A 21 -30.44 -22.20 82.17
CA CYS A 21 -30.98 -22.86 80.97
C CYS A 21 -31.48 -21.89 79.87
N GLU A 22 -31.35 -20.57 80.08
CA GLU A 22 -31.33 -19.56 79.00
C GLU A 22 -29.91 -18.97 78.77
N ARG A 23 -28.90 -19.39 79.55
CA ARG A 23 -27.47 -19.27 79.21
C ARG A 23 -26.97 -20.52 78.48
N GLN A 24 -27.61 -20.80 77.36
CA GLN A 24 -27.10 -21.65 76.27
C GLN A 24 -27.76 -21.27 74.94
N HIS A 25 -28.03 -19.98 74.72
CA HIS A 25 -28.22 -19.32 73.43
C HIS A 25 -27.89 -17.84 73.67
N GLU A 26 -27.17 -17.19 72.72
CA GLU A 26 -26.57 -15.85 72.83
C GLU A 26 -25.24 -15.72 73.62
N THR A 27 -24.25 -16.55 73.30
CA THR A 27 -22.82 -16.19 73.48
C THR A 27 -21.95 -16.87 72.41
N SER A 28 -21.88 -16.25 71.23
CA SER A 28 -20.78 -16.42 70.24
C SER A 28 -20.46 -15.12 69.48
N PHE A 29 -20.97 -13.96 69.94
CA PHE A 29 -20.78 -12.67 69.29
C PHE A 29 -20.34 -11.65 70.36
N GLN A 30 -19.17 -11.04 70.19
CA GLN A 30 -18.45 -10.06 71.04
C GLN A 30 -17.38 -10.62 72.02
N GLU A 31 -16.15 -10.13 71.84
CA GLU A 31 -14.87 -10.39 72.54
C GLU A 31 -14.05 -11.63 72.12
N LYS A 32 -13.81 -11.76 70.81
CA LYS A 32 -12.43 -11.94 70.33
C LYS A 32 -11.90 -10.55 69.93
N GLN A 33 -10.87 -10.10 70.65
CA GLN A 33 -9.83 -9.13 70.24
C GLN A 33 -10.28 -8.17 69.11
N LYS A 34 -10.58 -6.89 69.34
CA LYS A 34 -9.59 -5.84 69.64
C LYS A 34 -8.12 -6.17 69.29
N VAL A 35 -7.92 -6.82 68.16
CA VAL A 35 -7.04 -6.30 67.12
C VAL A 35 -8.05 -5.82 66.08
N THR A 36 -8.24 -4.50 65.98
CA THR A 36 -8.75 -3.92 64.75
C THR A 36 -7.75 -4.30 63.68
N GLN A 37 -7.95 -5.46 63.06
CA GLN A 37 -7.41 -5.72 61.75
C GLN A 37 -8.29 -4.86 60.86
N GLU A 38 -7.84 -3.62 60.66
CA GLU A 38 -8.10 -2.89 59.44
C GLU A 38 -7.90 -3.91 58.31
N VAL A 39 -9.01 -4.46 57.79
CA VAL A 39 -8.99 -4.85 56.39
C VAL A 39 -8.86 -3.51 55.69
N SER A 40 -7.61 -3.09 55.47
CA SER A 40 -7.31 -2.10 54.46
C SER A 40 -7.80 -2.73 53.16
N ILE A 41 -9.08 -2.48 52.83
CA ILE A 41 -9.47 -2.47 51.43
C ILE A 41 -8.52 -1.44 50.84
N LYS A 42 -7.49 -1.93 50.16
CA LYS A 42 -6.52 -1.09 49.51
C LYS A 42 -7.33 -0.38 48.43
N ARG A 43 -7.75 0.85 48.72
CA ARG A 43 -8.52 1.65 47.79
C ARG A 43 -7.61 1.89 46.60
N ASP A 44 -8.15 1.77 45.40
CA ASP A 44 -7.39 2.08 44.20
C ASP A 44 -7.13 3.59 44.15
N GLU A 45 -5.92 3.98 44.56
CA GLU A 45 -5.41 5.35 44.59
C GLU A 45 -4.86 5.80 43.22
N THR A 46 -5.14 5.05 42.14
CA THR A 46 -4.80 5.47 40.78
C THR A 46 -5.49 6.79 40.46
N GLN A 47 -4.70 7.78 40.04
CA GLN A 47 -5.21 9.07 39.61
C GLN A 47 -5.83 8.95 38.22
N ILE A 48 -7.11 9.30 38.11
CA ILE A 48 -7.83 9.32 36.84
C ILE A 48 -7.93 10.76 36.35
N THR A 49 -7.58 10.95 35.08
CA THR A 49 -7.71 12.24 34.38
C THR A 49 -8.64 12.07 33.20
N PHE A 50 -9.63 12.96 33.09
CA PHE A 50 -10.56 12.99 31.96
C PHE A 50 -10.06 14.06 30.98
N LEU A 51 -9.88 13.69 29.72
CA LEU A 51 -9.27 14.56 28.71
C LEU A 51 -10.16 15.76 28.37
N ASP A 52 -11.49 15.57 28.39
CA ASP A 52 -12.45 16.66 28.28
C ASP A 52 -12.50 17.43 29.60
N LYS A 53 -12.10 18.70 29.57
CA LYS A 53 -12.04 19.56 30.76
C LYS A 53 -13.42 19.79 31.39
N ASN A 54 -14.48 19.81 30.60
CA ASN A 54 -15.85 19.98 31.09
C ASN A 54 -16.36 18.69 31.74
N LEU A 55 -16.00 17.52 31.19
CA LEU A 55 -16.26 16.22 31.82
C LEU A 55 -15.49 16.10 33.13
N HIS A 56 -14.18 16.39 33.12
CA HIS A 56 -13.34 16.36 34.31
C HIS A 56 -13.95 17.20 35.43
N LYS A 57 -14.36 18.43 35.09
CA LYS A 57 -15.05 19.33 36.02
C LYS A 57 -16.39 18.77 36.49
N ALA A 58 -17.19 18.19 35.61
CA ALA A 58 -18.48 17.62 35.97
C ALA A 58 -18.35 16.42 36.92
N ILE A 59 -17.30 15.61 36.77
CA ILE A 59 -16.97 14.52 37.70
C ILE A 59 -16.50 15.08 39.06
N LEU A 60 -15.64 16.10 39.07
CA LEU A 60 -15.25 16.78 40.32
C LEU A 60 -16.46 17.37 41.05
N GLU A 61 -17.38 18.02 40.32
CA GLU A 61 -18.64 18.53 40.86
C GLU A 61 -19.51 17.41 41.45
N HIS A 62 -19.61 16.27 40.76
CA HIS A 62 -20.35 15.10 41.24
C HIS A 62 -19.75 14.50 42.52
N LEU A 63 -18.41 14.51 42.63
CA LEU A 63 -17.67 14.04 43.80
C LEU A 63 -17.56 15.09 44.92
N GLU A 64 -18.15 16.27 44.75
CA GLU A 64 -18.07 17.40 45.69
C GLU A 64 -16.63 17.92 45.94
N LYS A 65 -15.80 17.93 44.89
CA LYS A 65 -14.38 18.33 44.92
C LYS A 65 -14.14 19.67 44.23
N GLU A 66 -13.04 20.36 44.59
CA GLU A 66 -12.62 21.61 43.94
C GLU A 66 -11.89 21.33 42.62
N ASP A 67 -11.89 22.30 41.68
CA ASP A 67 -11.26 22.19 40.33
C ASP A 67 -9.75 21.77 40.33
N LYS A 68 -9.07 21.85 41.47
CA LYS A 68 -7.64 21.52 41.63
C LYS A 68 -7.39 20.13 42.23
N ASP A 69 -8.45 19.47 42.68
CA ASP A 69 -8.36 18.18 43.35
C ASP A 69 -8.18 17.06 42.31
N ILE A 70 -7.47 16.01 42.69
CA ILE A 70 -7.28 14.82 41.84
C ILE A 70 -8.45 13.86 42.01
N ILE A 71 -8.85 13.15 40.96
CA ILE A 71 -9.87 12.08 41.02
C ILE A 71 -9.14 10.74 41.18
N LEU A 72 -9.56 9.92 42.13
CA LEU A 72 -8.98 8.61 42.40
C LEU A 72 -9.94 7.51 41.95
N MET A 73 -9.42 6.39 41.46
CA MET A 73 -10.23 5.29 40.89
C MET A 73 -11.31 4.78 41.86
N TYR A 74 -10.98 4.57 43.14
CA TYR A 74 -11.99 4.13 44.13
C TYR A 74 -13.17 5.12 44.28
N GLU A 75 -12.99 6.40 43.94
CA GLU A 75 -14.05 7.40 43.99
C GLU A 75 -15.05 7.20 42.85
N LEU A 76 -14.58 6.72 41.69
CA LEU A 76 -15.40 6.40 40.52
C LEU A 76 -16.16 5.08 40.68
N GLU A 77 -15.56 4.09 41.34
CA GLU A 77 -16.21 2.79 41.63
C GLU A 77 -17.50 2.93 42.45
N ASN A 78 -17.67 4.04 43.17
CA ASN A 78 -18.87 4.29 43.99
C ASN A 78 -20.00 5.02 43.23
N ILE A 79 -19.78 5.41 41.97
CA ILE A 79 -20.76 6.15 41.19
C ILE A 79 -21.74 5.16 40.53
N GLU A 80 -22.96 5.07 41.07
CA GLU A 80 -24.05 4.27 40.46
C GLU A 80 -24.96 5.11 39.55
N GLU A 81 -25.03 6.42 39.72
CA GLU A 81 -25.84 7.31 38.90
C GLU A 81 -25.06 8.59 38.60
N LEU A 82 -24.90 8.93 37.32
CA LEU A 82 -24.19 10.11 36.87
C LEU A 82 -25.08 10.98 35.99
N ASN A 83 -25.22 12.25 36.35
CA ASN A 83 -25.98 13.24 35.58
C ASN A 83 -25.09 14.44 35.25
N ILE A 84 -24.71 14.53 33.98
CA ILE A 84 -23.82 15.53 33.39
C ILE A 84 -24.45 16.18 32.16
N ASN A 85 -25.78 16.35 32.21
CA ASN A 85 -26.58 17.04 31.20
C ASN A 85 -26.17 18.52 31.07
N ASN A 86 -26.09 19.01 29.82
CA ASN A 86 -25.85 20.42 29.48
C ASN A 86 -24.57 20.99 30.12
N LYS A 87 -23.46 20.30 29.87
CA LYS A 87 -22.12 20.67 30.38
C LYS A 87 -21.14 21.03 29.26
N SER A 88 -21.59 21.09 28.00
CA SER A 88 -20.75 21.35 26.83
C SER A 88 -19.60 20.34 26.68
N ILE A 89 -19.87 19.08 27.02
CA ILE A 89 -18.92 17.97 26.91
C ILE A 89 -18.86 17.49 25.46
N HIS A 90 -17.66 17.26 24.93
CA HIS A 90 -17.44 16.77 23.57
C HIS A 90 -16.93 15.32 23.55
N ARG A 91 -16.25 14.89 24.61
CA ARG A 91 -15.66 13.55 24.73
C ARG A 91 -15.95 12.94 26.08
N ILE A 92 -16.19 11.62 26.11
CA ILE A 92 -16.53 10.86 27.31
C ILE A 92 -15.49 9.81 27.72
N ASP A 93 -14.27 9.89 27.16
CA ASP A 93 -13.14 9.05 27.59
C ASP A 93 -12.89 9.20 29.10
N GLY A 94 -12.71 8.06 29.76
CA GLY A 94 -12.61 7.91 31.21
C GLY A 94 -13.92 7.43 31.85
N LEU A 95 -15.08 7.53 31.18
CA LEU A 95 -16.35 7.01 31.72
C LEU A 95 -16.39 5.47 31.79
N GLU A 96 -15.57 4.77 31.01
CA GLU A 96 -15.36 3.32 31.07
C GLU A 96 -14.97 2.84 32.48
N ASN A 97 -14.38 3.72 33.30
CA ASN A 97 -13.92 3.40 34.64
C ASN A 97 -15.05 3.36 35.69
N LEU A 98 -16.27 3.80 35.33
CA LEU A 98 -17.42 3.82 36.24
C LEU A 98 -18.13 2.46 36.21
N ASN A 99 -17.40 1.42 36.61
CA ASN A 99 -17.79 0.01 36.47
C ASN A 99 -19.13 -0.34 37.15
N ASN A 100 -19.58 0.43 38.14
CA ASN A 100 -20.84 0.21 38.87
C ASN A 100 -21.99 1.13 38.42
N LEU A 101 -21.80 1.90 37.35
CA LEU A 101 -22.79 2.85 36.85
C LEU A 101 -24.03 2.13 36.33
N LYS A 102 -25.19 2.54 36.85
CA LYS A 102 -26.52 2.03 36.48
C LYS A 102 -27.32 3.04 35.69
N LYS A 103 -27.12 4.34 35.92
CA LYS A 103 -27.83 5.39 35.19
C LYS A 103 -26.89 6.49 34.74
N LEU A 104 -26.94 6.79 33.45
CA LEU A 104 -26.14 7.86 32.84
C LEU A 104 -27.05 8.86 32.11
N ASN A 105 -26.93 10.13 32.46
CA ASN A 105 -27.58 11.23 31.76
C ASN A 105 -26.53 12.21 31.21
N ILE A 106 -26.35 12.18 29.89
CA ILE A 106 -25.42 13.00 29.10
C ILE A 106 -26.15 13.89 28.09
N ASN A 107 -27.46 14.15 28.29
CA ASN A 107 -28.27 14.99 27.42
C ASN A 107 -27.64 16.38 27.12
N SER A 108 -28.03 16.97 25.99
CA SER A 108 -27.73 18.36 25.60
C SER A 108 -26.24 18.69 25.69
N ASN A 109 -25.38 17.82 25.17
CA ASN A 109 -23.93 18.01 25.06
C ASN A 109 -23.50 18.00 23.57
N TYR A 110 -22.21 17.85 23.29
CA TYR A 110 -21.65 17.80 21.93
C TYR A 110 -20.93 16.47 21.67
N ILE A 111 -21.41 15.39 22.30
CA ILE A 111 -20.78 14.06 22.25
C ILE A 111 -21.10 13.40 20.91
N SER A 112 -20.10 12.86 20.23
CA SER A 112 -20.27 12.14 18.96
C SER A 112 -19.94 10.64 19.02
N ASP A 113 -19.21 10.21 20.05
CA ASP A 113 -18.71 8.84 20.22
C ASP A 113 -19.15 8.28 21.59
N LEU A 114 -19.77 7.10 21.57
CA LEU A 114 -20.24 6.37 22.75
C LEU A 114 -19.38 5.14 23.09
N THR A 115 -18.32 4.86 22.33
CA THR A 115 -17.41 3.73 22.56
C THR A 115 -16.94 3.62 24.02
N PRO A 116 -16.59 4.72 24.72
CA PRO A 116 -16.13 4.63 26.11
C PRO A 116 -17.13 4.03 27.10
N ILE A 117 -18.42 3.95 26.77
CA ILE A 117 -19.42 3.37 27.67
C ILE A 117 -19.94 2.00 27.23
N ASN A 118 -19.47 1.45 26.10
CA ASN A 118 -20.03 0.24 25.49
C ASN A 118 -19.99 -1.00 26.39
N ASN A 119 -19.02 -1.09 27.30
CA ASN A 119 -18.76 -2.25 28.16
C ASN A 119 -19.25 -2.09 29.61
N LEU A 120 -20.02 -1.04 29.93
CA LEU A 120 -20.52 -0.80 31.30
C LEU A 120 -21.61 -1.81 31.68
N LYS A 121 -21.21 -2.97 32.21
CA LYS A 121 -22.06 -4.16 32.46
C LYS A 121 -23.33 -3.94 33.29
N TYR A 122 -23.35 -2.92 34.15
CA TYR A 122 -24.49 -2.62 35.03
C TYR A 122 -25.34 -1.45 34.57
N LEU A 123 -25.04 -0.84 33.42
CA LEU A 123 -25.83 0.27 32.92
C LEU A 123 -27.24 -0.22 32.58
N GLU A 124 -28.25 0.43 33.17
CA GLU A 124 -29.67 0.10 32.99
C GLU A 124 -30.43 1.25 32.34
N GLU A 125 -29.98 2.50 32.51
CA GLU A 125 -30.63 3.67 31.92
C GLU A 125 -29.60 4.62 31.28
N LEU A 126 -29.78 4.94 30.00
CA LEU A 126 -28.99 5.92 29.27
C LEU A 126 -29.88 7.02 28.69
N LYS A 127 -29.57 8.28 29.00
CA LYS A 127 -30.16 9.46 28.35
C LYS A 127 -29.05 10.25 27.66
N ALA A 128 -29.11 10.36 26.35
CA ALA A 128 -28.13 11.03 25.49
C ALA A 128 -28.78 11.87 24.38
N GLN A 129 -29.92 12.49 24.69
CA GLN A 129 -30.64 13.38 23.77
C GLN A 129 -29.81 14.62 23.39
N GLU A 130 -30.11 15.24 22.26
CA GLU A 130 -29.52 16.54 21.85
C GLU A 130 -27.98 16.53 21.87
N ASN A 131 -27.37 15.51 21.27
CA ASN A 131 -25.91 15.37 21.10
C ASN A 131 -25.55 15.29 19.60
N GLN A 132 -24.33 14.87 19.27
CA GLN A 132 -23.80 14.75 17.91
C GLN A 132 -23.51 13.28 17.52
N ILE A 133 -24.16 12.32 18.17
CA ILE A 133 -23.91 10.88 18.00
C ILE A 133 -24.35 10.43 16.61
N ARG A 134 -23.47 9.67 15.93
CA ARG A 134 -23.71 9.12 14.58
C ARG A 134 -23.57 7.61 14.52
N ASP A 135 -22.59 7.05 15.25
CA ASP A 135 -22.38 5.61 15.39
C ASP A 135 -23.13 5.07 16.61
N PHE A 136 -23.99 4.08 16.38
CA PHE A 136 -24.80 3.44 17.42
C PHE A 136 -24.32 2.01 17.75
N THR A 137 -23.21 1.53 17.20
CA THR A 137 -22.59 0.23 17.53
C THR A 137 -22.36 0.07 19.04
N PRO A 138 -21.86 1.10 19.77
CA PRO A 138 -21.76 1.05 21.23
C PRO A 138 -23.11 0.81 21.94
N LEU A 139 -24.21 1.33 21.38
CA LEU A 139 -25.55 1.12 21.94
C LEU A 139 -26.06 -0.29 21.67
N LEU A 140 -25.80 -0.86 20.50
CA LEU A 140 -26.16 -2.24 20.19
C LEU A 140 -25.48 -3.21 21.17
N HIS A 141 -24.21 -2.97 21.50
CA HIS A 141 -23.49 -3.74 22.50
C HIS A 141 -24.15 -3.65 23.89
N LEU A 142 -24.49 -2.44 24.33
CA LEU A 142 -25.21 -2.22 25.60
C LEU A 142 -26.59 -2.86 25.61
N ILE A 143 -27.34 -2.81 24.50
CA ILE A 143 -28.67 -3.42 24.37
C ILE A 143 -28.59 -4.95 24.44
N ARG A 144 -27.58 -5.56 23.81
CA ARG A 144 -27.40 -7.02 23.77
C ARG A 144 -26.85 -7.58 25.09
N ASN A 145 -25.90 -6.89 25.71
CA ASN A 145 -25.11 -7.44 26.82
C ASN A 145 -25.55 -6.96 28.21
N ASN A 146 -26.41 -5.94 28.30
CA ASN A 146 -26.91 -5.41 29.57
C ASN A 146 -28.43 -5.57 29.73
N LYS A 147 -28.92 -5.40 30.96
CA LYS A 147 -30.35 -5.32 31.28
C LYS A 147 -30.90 -3.90 31.11
N MET A 148 -30.76 -3.35 29.90
CA MET A 148 -31.21 -1.99 29.60
C MET A 148 -32.72 -1.85 29.84
N LYS A 149 -33.09 -0.93 30.73
CA LYS A 149 -34.48 -0.60 31.08
C LYS A 149 -34.98 0.63 30.34
N LYS A 150 -34.08 1.57 30.01
CA LYS A 150 -34.41 2.81 29.30
C LYS A 150 -33.23 3.34 28.50
N ILE A 151 -33.45 3.66 27.23
CA ILE A 151 -32.50 4.38 26.37
C ILE A 151 -33.24 5.53 25.71
N ASP A 152 -32.63 6.71 25.71
CA ASP A 152 -33.21 7.92 25.14
C ASP A 152 -32.14 8.71 24.39
N ILE A 153 -32.20 8.70 23.06
CA ILE A 153 -31.15 9.23 22.16
C ILE A 153 -31.72 10.21 21.13
N THR A 154 -32.92 10.76 21.37
CA THR A 154 -33.60 11.65 20.42
C THR A 154 -32.79 12.91 20.14
N ASP A 155 -33.04 13.55 18.99
CA ASP A 155 -32.43 14.84 18.63
C ASP A 155 -30.89 14.81 18.51
N ASN A 156 -30.32 13.67 18.12
CA ASN A 156 -28.95 13.54 17.61
C ASN A 156 -28.87 13.75 16.08
N TRP A 157 -27.66 13.83 15.52
CA TRP A 157 -27.44 14.06 14.09
C TRP A 157 -27.69 12.79 13.25
N LEU A 158 -28.96 12.55 12.93
CA LEU A 158 -29.41 11.36 12.22
C LEU A 158 -29.07 11.35 10.72
N VAL A 159 -28.61 10.19 10.24
CA VAL A 159 -28.82 9.74 8.86
C VAL A 159 -29.80 8.56 8.79
N ASN A 160 -29.89 7.66 9.80
CA ASN A 160 -30.93 6.64 9.76
C ASN A 160 -31.25 6.01 11.13
N LEU A 161 -32.51 6.03 11.58
CA LEU A 161 -32.98 5.24 12.75
C LEU A 161 -33.37 3.80 12.36
N ASP A 162 -33.39 3.47 11.07
CA ASP A 162 -33.84 2.18 10.56
C ASP A 162 -32.94 1.01 11.00
N GLN A 163 -31.69 1.26 11.40
CA GLN A 163 -30.77 0.26 11.96
C GLN A 163 -31.18 -0.28 13.35
N LEU A 164 -32.02 0.45 14.09
CA LEU A 164 -32.57 0.00 15.38
C LEU A 164 -33.95 -0.66 15.25
N VAL A 165 -34.58 -0.56 14.07
CA VAL A 165 -35.92 -1.11 13.79
C VAL A 165 -36.00 -2.63 13.94
N PRO A 166 -35.00 -3.46 13.59
CA PRO A 166 -35.06 -4.90 13.83
C PRO A 166 -35.13 -5.28 15.32
N TYR A 167 -34.67 -4.40 16.21
CA TYR A 167 -34.68 -4.61 17.65
C TYR A 167 -35.92 -4.02 18.34
N TRP A 168 -36.72 -3.17 17.66
CA TRP A 168 -37.83 -2.43 18.24
C TRP A 168 -39.12 -2.61 17.44
N THR A 169 -40.20 -3.03 18.09
CA THR A 169 -41.39 -3.56 17.40
C THR A 169 -42.54 -2.58 17.12
N ASP A 170 -42.43 -1.26 17.35
CA ASP A 170 -43.47 -0.29 16.92
C ASP A 170 -43.08 1.21 17.01
N ASP A 171 -43.77 2.04 16.20
CA ASP A 171 -43.50 3.45 15.80
C ASP A 171 -43.50 4.59 16.88
N TYR A 172 -43.51 4.34 18.19
CA TYR A 172 -43.46 5.44 19.20
C TYR A 172 -42.55 5.13 20.41
N ILE A 173 -41.49 5.94 20.56
CA ILE A 173 -40.31 5.78 21.43
C ILE A 173 -40.56 5.93 22.95
N ASP A 174 -41.72 6.41 23.41
CA ASP A 174 -41.77 7.05 24.73
C ASP A 174 -41.87 6.13 25.97
N GLU A 175 -42.35 4.89 25.91
CA GLU A 175 -42.52 4.06 27.14
C GLU A 175 -42.60 2.53 26.87
N ARG A 176 -41.50 1.74 26.76
CA ARG A 176 -41.55 0.24 26.93
C ARG A 176 -40.22 -0.56 26.94
N LYS A 177 -40.33 -1.85 27.36
CA LYS A 177 -39.30 -2.85 27.75
C LYS A 177 -38.92 -3.87 26.64
N PRO A 178 -37.74 -4.54 26.69
CA PRO A 178 -37.14 -5.32 25.58
C PRO A 178 -37.61 -6.78 25.36
N ASP A 179 -38.53 -7.32 26.16
CA ASP A 179 -38.75 -8.78 26.26
C ASP A 179 -39.50 -9.47 25.08
N SER A 180 -39.40 -9.01 23.82
CA SER A 180 -40.13 -9.63 22.70
C SER A 180 -39.36 -9.89 21.40
N ILE A 181 -38.02 -10.01 21.43
CA ILE A 181 -37.18 -10.07 20.20
C ILE A 181 -36.92 -11.49 19.66
N LEU A 182 -37.34 -12.57 20.32
CA LEU A 182 -37.09 -13.93 19.84
C LEU A 182 -38.40 -14.68 19.55
N SER A 183 -38.99 -14.46 18.37
CA SER A 183 -39.91 -15.44 17.79
C SER A 183 -39.99 -15.38 16.25
N SER A 184 -39.07 -16.05 15.57
CA SER A 184 -39.39 -16.74 14.32
C SER A 184 -38.49 -17.97 14.17
N ASP A 185 -39.11 -19.14 14.02
CA ASP A 185 -38.51 -20.47 14.07
C ASP A 185 -37.62 -20.83 12.85
N THR A 186 -36.84 -19.91 12.31
CA THR A 186 -35.88 -20.20 11.22
C THR A 186 -34.78 -19.13 11.19
N VAL A 187 -33.61 -19.43 11.76
CA VAL A 187 -32.45 -18.51 11.73
C VAL A 187 -31.24 -19.27 11.14
N ILE A 188 -30.60 -18.66 10.13
CA ILE A 188 -29.28 -19.03 9.61
C ILE A 188 -28.26 -18.16 10.34
N TYR A 189 -27.12 -18.73 10.71
CA TYR A 189 -26.06 -17.98 11.36
C TYR A 189 -24.90 -17.71 10.41
N ILE A 190 -24.29 -16.55 10.56
CA ILE A 190 -22.88 -16.37 10.20
C ILE A 190 -22.10 -17.11 11.29
N ASN A 191 -21.39 -18.18 10.92
CA ASN A 191 -20.75 -19.10 11.85
C ASN A 191 -19.29 -18.75 12.13
N GLU A 192 -18.56 -18.49 11.05
CA GLU A 192 -17.12 -18.24 11.08
C GLU A 192 -16.76 -17.35 9.88
N ILE A 193 -15.86 -16.39 10.09
CA ILE A 193 -15.39 -15.46 9.07
C ILE A 193 -13.88 -15.35 9.12
N MET A 194 -13.24 -15.23 7.96
CA MET A 194 -11.83 -14.88 7.87
C MET A 194 -11.65 -13.81 6.80
N GLY A 195 -11.42 -12.58 7.25
CA GLY A 195 -11.18 -11.42 6.40
C GLY A 195 -9.72 -11.21 5.99
N PHE A 196 -8.78 -12.02 6.49
CA PHE A 196 -7.37 -11.96 6.11
C PHE A 196 -6.77 -13.36 5.94
N ASN A 197 -7.28 -14.10 4.96
CA ASN A 197 -6.80 -15.44 4.64
C ASN A 197 -5.58 -15.37 3.72
N THR A 198 -4.41 -15.78 4.19
CA THR A 198 -3.17 -15.77 3.42
C THR A 198 -2.53 -17.14 3.23
N GLU A 199 -2.83 -18.09 4.12
CA GLU A 199 -2.31 -19.46 4.06
C GLU A 199 -3.24 -20.57 4.61
N THR A 200 -4.36 -20.27 5.28
CA THR A 200 -5.21 -21.32 5.90
C THR A 200 -5.91 -22.24 4.89
N ILE A 201 -6.80 -21.70 4.04
CA ILE A 201 -7.51 -22.45 3.00
C ILE A 201 -7.49 -21.74 1.65
N ALA A 202 -7.35 -22.49 0.57
CA ALA A 202 -7.39 -21.93 -0.78
C ALA A 202 -8.74 -22.19 -1.46
N ASP A 203 -9.18 -21.26 -2.32
CA ASP A 203 -10.33 -21.42 -3.21
C ASP A 203 -10.08 -22.49 -4.29
N GLY A 204 -11.09 -22.79 -5.12
CA GLY A 204 -10.97 -23.73 -6.23
C GLY A 204 -9.97 -23.33 -7.31
N GLU A 205 -9.41 -22.12 -7.28
CA GLU A 205 -8.35 -21.65 -8.17
C GLU A 205 -6.96 -21.66 -7.50
N GLY A 206 -6.89 -22.09 -6.23
CA GLY A 206 -5.66 -22.15 -5.45
C GLY A 206 -5.25 -20.80 -4.86
N GLU A 207 -6.18 -19.85 -4.73
CA GLU A 207 -5.95 -18.54 -4.12
C GLU A 207 -6.47 -18.49 -2.67
N TYR A 208 -5.67 -17.91 -1.77
CA TYR A 208 -6.09 -17.61 -0.41
C TYR A 208 -6.85 -16.30 -0.42
N VAL A 209 -8.17 -16.38 -0.25
CA VAL A 209 -9.10 -15.25 -0.29
C VAL A 209 -9.99 -15.28 0.94
N ASP A 210 -10.50 -14.12 1.34
CA ASP A 210 -11.42 -14.00 2.46
C ASP A 210 -12.60 -14.93 2.31
N TRP A 211 -13.19 -15.37 3.40
CA TRP A 211 -14.35 -16.25 3.36
C TRP A 211 -15.27 -16.02 4.55
N VAL A 212 -16.55 -16.32 4.33
CA VAL A 212 -17.57 -16.45 5.35
C VAL A 212 -18.17 -17.84 5.25
N GLU A 213 -18.41 -18.42 6.41
CA GLU A 213 -19.20 -19.62 6.56
C GLU A 213 -20.57 -19.28 7.16
N LEU A 214 -21.61 -19.79 6.52
CA LEU A 214 -22.96 -19.82 7.05
C LEU A 214 -23.27 -21.21 7.64
N TYR A 215 -24.04 -21.24 8.72
CA TYR A 215 -24.53 -22.47 9.34
C TYR A 215 -26.05 -22.50 9.43
N ASN A 216 -26.63 -23.65 9.05
CA ASN A 216 -28.05 -23.94 9.22
C ASN A 216 -28.27 -24.82 10.46
N PRO A 217 -28.71 -24.25 11.60
CA PRO A 217 -28.92 -25.00 12.83
C PRO A 217 -30.17 -25.90 12.80
N ASN A 218 -31.02 -25.78 11.78
CA ASN A 218 -32.28 -26.52 11.70
C ASN A 218 -32.06 -27.92 11.11
N ASP A 219 -33.02 -28.82 11.28
CA ASP A 219 -33.00 -30.15 10.63
C ASP A 219 -33.51 -30.10 9.18
N GLU A 220 -34.20 -29.02 8.79
CA GLU A 220 -34.80 -28.85 7.48
C GLU A 220 -33.90 -28.06 6.51
N THR A 221 -34.05 -28.34 5.22
CA THR A 221 -33.39 -27.56 4.15
C THR A 221 -34.02 -26.18 4.06
N ILE A 222 -33.17 -25.15 4.03
CA ILE A 222 -33.53 -23.74 3.83
C ILE A 222 -33.19 -23.33 2.40
N ASP A 223 -34.06 -22.51 1.81
CA ASP A 223 -33.85 -21.87 0.52
C ASP A 223 -33.25 -20.49 0.76
N LEU A 224 -32.01 -20.28 0.30
CA LEU A 224 -31.29 -19.02 0.37
C LEU A 224 -31.46 -18.18 -0.91
N SER A 225 -32.31 -18.60 -1.84
CA SER A 225 -32.56 -17.83 -3.07
C SER A 225 -32.92 -16.39 -2.74
N ASN A 226 -32.18 -15.45 -3.33
CA ASN A 226 -32.34 -14.00 -3.13
C ASN A 226 -32.03 -13.50 -1.72
N PHE A 227 -31.40 -14.29 -0.84
CA PHE A 227 -30.76 -13.73 0.35
C PHE A 227 -29.56 -12.88 -0.07
N HIS A 228 -29.06 -12.03 0.82
CA HIS A 228 -27.93 -11.15 0.52
C HIS A 228 -26.84 -11.23 1.59
N LEU A 229 -25.60 -11.09 1.14
CA LEU A 229 -24.45 -10.75 1.97
C LEU A 229 -23.99 -9.32 1.64
N SER A 230 -23.56 -8.59 2.66
CA SER A 230 -23.00 -7.25 2.49
C SER A 230 -21.91 -6.95 3.51
N ASP A 231 -20.86 -6.25 3.07
CA ASP A 231 -19.86 -5.60 3.92
C ASP A 231 -20.12 -4.10 4.16
N ASP A 232 -21.27 -3.61 3.71
CA ASP A 232 -21.69 -2.20 3.79
C ASP A 232 -22.97 -2.05 4.64
N GLU A 233 -22.87 -1.28 5.73
CA GLU A 233 -24.00 -0.98 6.62
C GLU A 233 -25.02 -0.01 6.01
N GLU A 234 -24.71 0.61 4.87
CA GLU A 234 -25.61 1.47 4.11
C GLU A 234 -26.32 0.72 2.97
N ASP A 235 -25.86 -0.48 2.58
CA ASP A 235 -26.43 -1.30 1.50
C ASP A 235 -26.49 -2.79 1.84
N TYR A 236 -27.63 -3.28 2.29
CA TYR A 236 -27.81 -4.69 2.68
C TYR A 236 -27.97 -5.65 1.49
N PHE A 237 -28.00 -5.15 0.25
CA PHE A 237 -28.30 -5.92 -0.97
C PHE A 237 -27.07 -6.12 -1.86
N LEU A 238 -25.86 -5.89 -1.33
CA LEU A 238 -24.62 -5.77 -2.09
C LEU A 238 -24.28 -7.01 -2.94
N TRP A 239 -24.42 -8.21 -2.37
CA TRP A 239 -24.26 -9.48 -3.11
C TRP A 239 -25.43 -10.42 -2.85
N GLN A 240 -26.05 -10.93 -3.91
CA GLN A 240 -27.25 -11.76 -3.85
C GLN A 240 -26.93 -13.23 -4.09
N PHE A 241 -27.45 -14.10 -3.22
CA PHE A 241 -27.44 -15.55 -3.44
C PHE A 241 -28.28 -15.93 -4.67
N PRO A 242 -27.71 -16.70 -5.62
CA PRO A 242 -28.41 -17.06 -6.84
C PRO A 242 -29.68 -17.89 -6.63
N GLU A 243 -30.61 -17.79 -7.58
CA GLU A 243 -31.87 -18.55 -7.56
C GLU A 243 -31.60 -20.06 -7.54
N GLY A 244 -32.25 -20.76 -6.61
CA GLY A 244 -32.10 -22.20 -6.38
C GLY A 244 -31.02 -22.58 -5.37
N THR A 245 -30.41 -21.62 -4.67
CA THR A 245 -29.43 -21.90 -3.61
C THR A 245 -30.13 -22.55 -2.41
N GLN A 246 -29.78 -23.80 -2.12
CA GLN A 246 -30.37 -24.58 -1.02
C GLN A 246 -29.31 -25.01 -0.02
N MET A 247 -29.64 -24.92 1.25
CA MET A 247 -28.77 -25.30 2.37
C MET A 247 -29.51 -26.31 3.26
N LYS A 248 -29.04 -27.54 3.30
CA LYS A 248 -29.62 -28.63 4.10
C LYS A 248 -29.53 -28.31 5.59
N GLY A 249 -30.36 -29.02 6.37
CA GLY A 249 -30.25 -28.97 7.81
C GLY A 249 -28.90 -29.46 8.28
N LYS A 250 -28.30 -28.77 9.26
CA LYS A 250 -26.97 -29.03 9.80
C LYS A 250 -25.83 -28.90 8.80
N GLU A 251 -26.05 -28.21 7.67
CA GLU A 251 -25.02 -27.96 6.66
C GLU A 251 -24.24 -26.67 6.98
N TYR A 252 -23.01 -26.63 6.49
CA TYR A 252 -22.12 -25.47 6.50
C TYR A 252 -21.89 -25.04 5.06
N LEU A 253 -22.05 -23.75 4.78
CA LEU A 253 -21.93 -23.19 3.44
C LEU A 253 -20.83 -22.13 3.43
N LEU A 254 -19.74 -22.40 2.71
CA LEU A 254 -18.64 -21.47 2.51
C LEU A 254 -18.92 -20.55 1.31
N VAL A 255 -18.66 -19.25 1.48
CA VAL A 255 -18.72 -18.23 0.44
C VAL A 255 -17.44 -17.38 0.50
N TRP A 256 -16.80 -17.17 -0.66
CA TRP A 256 -15.52 -16.50 -0.79
C TRP A 256 -15.68 -14.99 -1.05
N GLY A 257 -15.10 -14.14 -0.20
CA GLY A 257 -15.02 -12.68 -0.37
C GLY A 257 -13.90 -12.25 -1.30
N SER A 258 -13.99 -12.55 -2.60
CA SER A 258 -12.86 -12.40 -3.51
C SER A 258 -12.95 -11.26 -4.53
N ARG A 259 -14.04 -10.49 -4.55
CA ARG A 259 -14.33 -9.46 -5.59
C ARG A 259 -14.45 -10.00 -7.02
N LYS A 260 -14.65 -11.31 -7.18
CA LYS A 260 -14.71 -11.95 -8.51
C LYS A 260 -16.13 -12.05 -9.05
N ASP A 261 -17.14 -12.05 -8.17
CA ASP A 261 -18.56 -12.25 -8.51
C ASP A 261 -18.78 -13.45 -9.45
N THR A 262 -18.33 -14.63 -9.01
CA THR A 262 -18.23 -15.82 -9.87
C THR A 262 -18.42 -17.13 -9.09
N ILE A 263 -18.32 -18.26 -9.78
CA ILE A 263 -18.26 -19.59 -9.20
C ILE A 263 -16.89 -20.18 -9.57
N ASP A 264 -16.16 -20.71 -8.60
CA ASP A 264 -14.88 -21.35 -8.87
C ASP A 264 -15.01 -22.77 -9.44
N SER A 265 -13.87 -23.40 -9.71
CA SER A 265 -13.81 -24.78 -10.20
C SER A 265 -14.34 -25.84 -9.22
N ASN A 266 -14.51 -25.51 -7.93
CA ASN A 266 -15.10 -26.37 -6.90
C ASN A 266 -16.63 -26.21 -6.81
N GLY A 267 -17.20 -25.20 -7.48
CA GLY A 267 -18.64 -24.90 -7.41
C GLY A 267 -19.01 -23.98 -6.25
N GLU A 268 -18.05 -23.29 -5.64
CA GLU A 268 -18.25 -22.41 -4.50
C GLU A 268 -18.40 -20.95 -4.96
N TRP A 269 -19.20 -20.19 -4.21
CA TRP A 269 -19.60 -18.84 -4.59
C TRP A 269 -18.56 -17.81 -4.20
N HIS A 270 -18.34 -16.82 -5.07
CA HIS A 270 -17.48 -15.67 -4.82
C HIS A 270 -18.29 -14.37 -4.85
N THR A 271 -18.16 -13.54 -3.83
CA THR A 271 -18.83 -12.24 -3.78
C THR A 271 -18.13 -11.20 -4.67
N ASN A 272 -18.82 -10.08 -4.92
CA ASN A 272 -18.30 -8.89 -5.60
C ASN A 272 -17.49 -7.97 -4.66
N PHE A 273 -17.36 -8.33 -3.38
CA PHE A 273 -16.58 -7.60 -2.37
C PHE A 273 -15.56 -8.53 -1.67
N SER A 274 -14.83 -8.00 -0.68
CA SER A 274 -13.91 -8.74 0.20
C SER A 274 -14.17 -8.32 1.62
N ILE A 275 -14.03 -9.21 2.61
CA ILE A 275 -14.52 -8.95 3.98
C ILE A 275 -13.56 -8.06 4.77
N GLY A 276 -12.25 -8.38 4.81
CA GLY A 276 -11.30 -7.62 5.62
C GLY A 276 -11.71 -7.47 7.09
N THR A 277 -11.68 -6.24 7.60
CA THR A 277 -12.21 -5.87 8.93
C THR A 277 -13.63 -5.31 8.88
N ASP A 278 -14.21 -5.18 7.69
CA ASP A 278 -15.49 -4.52 7.49
C ASP A 278 -16.62 -5.37 8.14
N PRO A 279 -17.77 -4.78 8.51
CA PRO A 279 -18.86 -5.55 9.11
C PRO A 279 -19.38 -6.58 8.10
N LEU A 280 -20.09 -7.61 8.55
CA LEU A 280 -20.71 -8.59 7.67
C LEU A 280 -22.18 -8.79 8.02
N ILE A 281 -23.04 -8.56 7.04
CA ILE A 281 -24.50 -8.59 7.18
C ILE A 281 -25.04 -9.73 6.33
N LEU A 282 -25.86 -10.60 6.93
CA LEU A 282 -26.71 -11.55 6.21
C LEU A 282 -28.15 -11.03 6.26
N SER A 283 -28.81 -10.86 5.12
CA SER A 283 -30.20 -10.42 5.04
C SER A 283 -31.07 -11.31 4.14
N ASP A 284 -32.37 -11.36 4.40
CA ASP A 284 -33.32 -12.11 3.57
C ASP A 284 -33.68 -11.37 2.27
N ALA A 285 -34.59 -11.95 1.47
CA ALA A 285 -35.01 -11.39 0.20
C ALA A 285 -35.70 -10.03 0.31
N GLU A 286 -36.24 -9.70 1.49
CA GLU A 286 -36.89 -8.43 1.79
C GLU A 286 -35.94 -7.41 2.44
N GLY A 287 -34.67 -7.77 2.65
CA GLY A 287 -33.64 -6.92 3.28
C GLY A 287 -33.73 -6.90 4.80
N LYS A 288 -34.46 -7.82 5.42
CA LYS A 288 -34.45 -7.97 6.87
C LYS A 288 -33.16 -8.68 7.28
N ILE A 289 -32.42 -8.08 8.20
CA ILE A 289 -31.18 -8.66 8.75
C ILE A 289 -31.51 -9.96 9.48
N VAL A 290 -30.82 -11.03 9.07
CA VAL A 290 -30.90 -12.38 9.61
C VAL A 290 -29.79 -12.60 10.64
N ASP A 291 -28.57 -12.20 10.33
CA ASP A 291 -27.43 -12.20 11.25
C ASP A 291 -26.43 -11.07 10.90
N TYR A 292 -25.60 -10.70 11.85
CA TYR A 292 -24.68 -9.56 11.72
C TYR A 292 -23.41 -9.73 12.57
N VAL A 293 -22.26 -9.54 11.93
CA VAL A 293 -20.95 -9.44 12.56
C VAL A 293 -20.47 -7.99 12.45
N PRO A 294 -20.15 -7.30 13.56
CA PRO A 294 -19.63 -5.94 13.49
C PRO A 294 -18.21 -5.90 12.91
N THR A 295 -17.75 -4.70 12.58
CA THR A 295 -16.33 -4.45 12.31
C THR A 295 -15.49 -4.97 13.46
N ILE A 296 -14.54 -5.85 13.16
CA ILE A 296 -13.60 -6.40 14.12
C ILE A 296 -12.17 -6.27 13.61
N VAL A 297 -11.24 -6.00 14.52
CA VAL A 297 -9.81 -6.10 14.21
C VAL A 297 -9.45 -7.58 14.19
N MET A 298 -9.15 -8.10 13.01
CA MET A 298 -8.87 -9.52 12.79
C MET A 298 -7.39 -9.74 12.50
N PRO A 299 -6.68 -10.59 13.27
CA PRO A 299 -5.32 -11.02 12.91
C PRO A 299 -5.31 -11.83 11.60
N LYS A 300 -4.20 -11.80 10.87
CA LYS A 300 -4.03 -12.62 9.65
C LYS A 300 -4.08 -14.10 9.95
N ASP A 301 -4.78 -14.86 9.11
CA ASP A 301 -4.90 -16.32 9.23
C ASP A 301 -5.54 -16.78 10.55
N TYR A 302 -6.22 -15.86 11.24
CA TYR A 302 -7.17 -16.18 12.29
C TYR A 302 -8.57 -15.95 11.75
N SER A 303 -9.44 -16.95 11.84
CA SER A 303 -10.87 -16.70 11.66
C SER A 303 -11.46 -16.18 12.96
N PHE A 304 -12.60 -15.51 12.85
CA PHE A 304 -13.44 -15.12 13.96
C PHE A 304 -14.76 -15.87 13.81
N GLY A 305 -15.15 -16.64 14.81
CA GLY A 305 -16.34 -17.48 14.73
C GLY A 305 -16.95 -17.75 16.10
N ARG A 306 -18.09 -18.42 16.10
CA ARG A 306 -18.84 -18.75 17.32
C ARG A 306 -18.16 -19.88 18.09
N SER A 307 -18.09 -19.78 19.41
CA SER A 307 -17.43 -20.76 20.29
C SER A 307 -18.14 -22.12 20.39
N SER A 308 -19.40 -22.18 19.96
CA SER A 308 -20.15 -23.42 19.63
C SER A 308 -21.40 -23.07 18.82
N GLU A 309 -22.01 -24.07 18.16
CA GLU A 309 -23.18 -23.92 17.26
C GLU A 309 -24.41 -23.23 17.91
N ASP A 310 -24.49 -23.25 19.25
CA ASP A 310 -25.59 -22.66 20.04
C ASP A 310 -25.16 -21.42 20.85
N SER A 311 -23.92 -20.94 20.68
CA SER A 311 -23.32 -19.84 21.44
C SER A 311 -23.37 -18.51 20.68
N ASN A 312 -23.65 -17.43 21.42
CA ASN A 312 -23.46 -16.06 20.94
C ASN A 312 -22.07 -15.49 21.27
N GLU A 313 -21.20 -16.29 21.89
CA GLU A 313 -19.83 -15.90 22.19
C GLU A 313 -18.97 -16.14 20.96
N TRP A 314 -18.23 -15.11 20.55
CA TRP A 314 -17.31 -15.14 19.42
C TRP A 314 -15.86 -15.19 19.92
N VAL A 315 -15.03 -15.98 19.26
CA VAL A 315 -13.62 -16.19 19.55
C VAL A 315 -12.81 -16.18 18.24
N PHE A 316 -11.49 -15.99 18.32
CA PHE A 316 -10.63 -16.22 17.16
C PHE A 316 -10.12 -17.67 17.14
N PHE A 317 -10.09 -18.28 15.97
CA PHE A 317 -9.44 -19.55 15.70
C PHE A 317 -8.15 -19.30 14.94
N ASP A 318 -7.06 -19.93 15.36
CA ASP A 318 -5.79 -19.93 14.65
C ASP A 318 -5.74 -21.00 13.54
N GLU A 319 -4.60 -21.16 12.87
CA GLU A 319 -4.42 -22.16 11.80
C GLU A 319 -4.73 -23.60 12.25
N GLU A 320 -4.51 -23.95 13.52
CA GLU A 320 -4.78 -25.31 14.02
C GLU A 320 -6.25 -25.53 14.40
N SER A 321 -7.01 -24.45 14.58
CA SER A 321 -8.39 -24.48 15.08
C SER A 321 -9.43 -23.93 14.11
N VAL A 322 -9.01 -23.36 12.97
CA VAL A 322 -9.90 -22.98 11.87
C VAL A 322 -10.68 -24.19 11.34
N SER A 323 -11.99 -24.08 11.19
CA SER A 323 -12.89 -25.23 10.99
C SER A 323 -13.86 -25.11 9.81
N PRO A 324 -13.40 -24.71 8.61
CA PRO A 324 -14.29 -24.48 7.49
C PRO A 324 -14.94 -25.80 7.05
N ARG A 325 -16.25 -25.76 6.89
CA ARG A 325 -17.19 -26.84 6.54
C ARG A 325 -17.44 -27.84 7.66
N GLU A 326 -17.00 -27.56 8.88
CA GLU A 326 -17.12 -28.43 10.05
C GLU A 326 -17.56 -27.64 11.31
N GLU A 327 -17.81 -28.35 12.42
CA GLU A 327 -18.19 -27.72 13.68
C GLU A 327 -17.00 -27.01 14.34
N ASN A 328 -17.21 -25.75 14.77
CA ASN A 328 -16.18 -24.95 15.43
C ASN A 328 -15.69 -25.61 16.74
N PRO A 329 -14.36 -25.71 16.97
CA PRO A 329 -13.84 -26.26 18.21
C PRO A 329 -14.11 -25.31 19.41
N ILE A 330 -14.17 -25.87 20.61
CA ILE A 330 -14.26 -25.06 21.84
C ILE A 330 -12.86 -24.56 22.18
N ILE A 331 -12.67 -23.23 22.24
CA ILE A 331 -11.40 -22.58 22.63
C ILE A 331 -11.55 -21.89 23.99
N ASP A 332 -10.62 -22.16 24.90
CA ASP A 332 -10.62 -21.61 26.27
C ASP A 332 -9.80 -20.31 26.43
N GLU A 333 -8.78 -20.04 25.59
CA GLU A 333 -7.92 -18.84 25.68
C GLU A 333 -7.49 -18.37 24.28
N VAL A 334 -7.80 -17.11 23.91
CA VAL A 334 -7.44 -16.50 22.62
C VAL A 334 -6.77 -15.16 22.85
N PHE A 335 -5.57 -15.00 22.30
CA PHE A 335 -4.85 -13.73 22.35
C PHE A 335 -5.30 -12.79 21.23
N VAL A 336 -5.91 -11.65 21.57
CA VAL A 336 -6.42 -10.68 20.58
C VAL A 336 -5.55 -9.42 20.53
N ALA A 337 -5.21 -9.00 19.31
CA ALA A 337 -4.51 -7.74 19.06
C ALA A 337 -5.42 -6.53 19.39
N ASN A 338 -4.92 -5.60 20.19
CA ASN A 338 -5.64 -4.39 20.61
C ASN A 338 -4.76 -3.15 20.44
N SER A 339 -5.02 -2.37 19.39
CA SER A 339 -4.26 -1.15 19.08
C SER A 339 -4.33 -0.08 20.18
N ASN A 340 -5.36 -0.10 21.04
CA ASN A 340 -5.44 0.79 22.21
C ASN A 340 -4.42 0.46 23.30
N MET A 341 -3.68 -0.65 23.16
CA MET A 341 -2.59 -1.03 24.06
C MET A 341 -1.21 -0.72 23.45
N ASN A 342 -1.12 -0.16 22.24
CA ASN A 342 0.16 0.12 21.56
C ASN A 342 1.07 0.97 22.47
N PRO A 343 2.33 0.55 22.72
CA PRO A 343 3.27 1.32 23.52
C PRO A 343 3.64 2.61 22.79
N TYR A 344 3.99 3.66 23.53
CA TYR A 344 4.52 4.89 22.95
C TYR A 344 5.99 5.08 23.32
N PHE A 345 6.76 5.58 22.36
CA PHE A 345 8.20 5.82 22.46
C PHE A 345 8.43 7.27 22.86
N SER A 346 9.43 7.54 23.71
CA SER A 346 9.76 8.91 24.11
C SER A 346 10.36 9.74 22.98
N ILE A 347 10.89 9.09 21.93
CA ILE A 347 11.59 9.69 20.80
C ILE A 347 11.13 8.98 19.52
N GLU A 348 10.80 9.77 18.50
CA GLU A 348 10.35 9.29 17.19
C GLU A 348 11.48 8.68 16.35
N SER A 349 11.15 7.96 15.27
CA SER A 349 12.17 7.56 14.29
C SER A 349 12.86 8.78 13.69
N GLY A 350 14.15 8.68 13.38
CA GLY A 350 14.86 9.83 12.83
C GLY A 350 16.39 9.76 12.86
N PHE A 351 16.98 10.90 12.50
CA PHE A 351 18.41 11.15 12.54
C PHE A 351 18.79 12.00 13.75
N TYR A 352 19.80 11.56 14.48
CA TYR A 352 20.24 12.19 15.72
C TYR A 352 21.76 12.43 15.71
N GLU A 353 22.16 13.58 16.25
CA GLU A 353 23.57 13.96 16.33
C GLU A 353 24.25 13.44 17.61
N GLU A 354 23.52 12.93 18.59
CA GLU A 354 24.07 12.50 19.88
C GLU A 354 23.37 11.23 20.36
N THR A 355 24.11 10.34 21.04
CA THR A 355 23.56 9.22 21.80
C THR A 355 22.48 9.72 22.77
N PHE A 356 21.38 8.97 22.88
CA PHE A 356 20.26 9.35 23.74
C PHE A 356 19.64 8.14 24.46
N VAL A 357 18.79 8.45 25.44
CA VAL A 357 18.02 7.47 26.20
C VAL A 357 16.59 7.43 25.66
N LEU A 358 16.18 6.23 25.24
CA LEU A 358 14.84 5.93 24.77
C LEU A 358 14.02 5.29 25.90
N GLU A 359 12.89 5.91 26.23
CA GLU A 359 11.92 5.37 27.17
C GLU A 359 10.71 4.81 26.40
N LEU A 360 10.26 3.62 26.80
CA LEU A 360 9.02 3.01 26.33
C LEU A 360 7.97 3.15 27.41
N HIS A 361 6.74 3.46 27.02
CA HIS A 361 5.66 3.70 27.94
C HIS A 361 4.41 2.89 27.58
N LYS A 362 3.80 2.32 28.61
CA LYS A 362 2.53 1.58 28.54
C LYS A 362 1.35 2.53 28.72
N ARG A 363 0.17 2.11 28.27
CA ARG A 363 -1.06 2.91 28.40
C ARG A 363 -1.80 2.57 29.69
N ASN A 364 -1.70 1.34 30.15
CA ASN A 364 -2.31 0.87 31.39
C ASN A 364 -1.29 0.23 32.33
N GLU A 365 -1.50 0.37 33.64
CA GLU A 365 -0.54 -0.13 34.64
C GLU A 365 -0.41 -1.66 34.70
N ASN A 366 -1.43 -2.39 34.26
CA ASN A 366 -1.44 -3.86 34.21
C ASN A 366 -0.82 -4.44 32.93
N GLU A 367 -0.24 -3.61 32.07
CA GLU A 367 0.46 -4.04 30.86
C GLU A 367 1.95 -4.27 31.12
N THR A 368 2.52 -5.24 30.43
CA THR A 368 3.97 -5.46 30.33
C THR A 368 4.44 -5.16 28.92
N ILE A 369 5.47 -4.33 28.77
CA ILE A 369 6.07 -4.02 27.46
C ILE A 369 7.18 -5.05 27.18
N TYR A 370 7.19 -5.61 25.97
CA TYR A 370 8.27 -6.41 25.44
C TYR A 370 8.83 -5.78 24.17
N TYR A 371 10.14 -5.90 23.95
CA TYR A 371 10.80 -5.32 22.79
C TYR A 371 11.89 -6.23 22.20
N THR A 372 12.25 -5.97 20.96
CA THR A 372 13.36 -6.62 20.22
C THR A 372 14.23 -5.57 19.55
N LEU A 373 15.48 -5.93 19.27
CA LEU A 373 16.48 -5.06 18.62
C LEU A 373 17.02 -5.64 17.30
N ASP A 374 16.59 -6.85 16.92
CA ASP A 374 17.08 -7.60 15.76
C ASP A 374 16.07 -7.67 14.60
N GLY A 375 14.96 -6.93 14.75
CA GLY A 375 13.85 -6.89 13.79
C GLY A 375 12.84 -8.03 13.93
N SER A 376 13.05 -9.01 14.82
CA SER A 376 12.07 -10.08 15.09
C SER A 376 10.84 -9.57 15.85
N THR A 377 9.72 -10.29 15.78
CA THR A 377 8.50 -9.88 16.50
C THR A 377 8.71 -10.06 18.02
N PRO A 378 8.41 -9.05 18.87
CA PRO A 378 8.58 -9.18 20.32
C PRO A 378 7.57 -10.17 20.91
N ASP A 379 7.93 -11.43 21.03
CA ASP A 379 7.07 -12.51 21.51
C ASP A 379 7.75 -13.28 22.65
N PRO A 380 7.34 -13.09 23.91
CA PRO A 380 7.97 -13.75 25.05
C PRO A 380 7.66 -15.25 25.12
N VAL A 381 6.74 -15.76 24.29
CA VAL A 381 6.39 -17.18 24.23
C VAL A 381 7.15 -17.84 23.08
N ASN A 382 6.92 -17.36 21.86
CA ASN A 382 7.41 -18.00 20.63
C ASN A 382 8.80 -17.51 20.20
N ASN A 383 9.25 -16.36 20.70
CA ASN A 383 10.52 -15.73 20.37
C ASN A 383 11.28 -15.24 21.62
N SER A 384 11.25 -16.05 22.68
CA SER A 384 11.80 -15.67 23.99
C SER A 384 13.32 -15.40 24.00
N GLU A 385 14.07 -15.91 23.02
CA GLU A 385 15.52 -15.71 22.93
C GLU A 385 15.91 -14.30 22.46
N SER A 386 15.09 -13.66 21.64
CA SER A 386 15.30 -12.30 21.13
C SER A 386 14.40 -11.25 21.79
N THR A 387 13.44 -11.68 22.62
CA THR A 387 12.44 -10.79 23.25
C THR A 387 12.83 -10.41 24.67
N TYR A 388 12.88 -9.11 24.92
CA TYR A 388 13.26 -8.54 26.21
C TYR A 388 12.06 -7.89 26.89
N GLU A 389 11.84 -8.20 28.17
CA GLU A 389 10.93 -7.44 29.02
C GLU A 389 11.52 -6.05 29.29
N TYR A 390 10.74 -5.01 29.05
CA TYR A 390 11.17 -3.63 29.30
C TYR A 390 11.14 -3.33 30.80
N THR A 391 12.33 -3.31 31.41
CA THR A 391 12.52 -3.04 32.85
C THR A 391 13.24 -1.73 33.13
N GLY A 392 13.68 -1.02 32.09
CA GLY A 392 14.39 0.25 32.17
C GLY A 392 14.72 0.81 30.80
N ALA A 393 15.09 2.08 30.76
CA ALA A 393 15.32 2.81 29.52
C ALA A 393 16.44 2.20 28.65
N ILE A 394 16.27 2.29 27.33
CA ILE A 394 17.19 1.75 26.32
C ILE A 394 18.15 2.87 25.91
N THR A 395 19.46 2.61 25.85
CA THR A 395 20.41 3.58 25.30
C THR A 395 20.55 3.35 23.80
N ILE A 396 20.29 4.38 23.00
CA ILE A 396 20.50 4.35 21.55
C ILE A 396 21.86 5.00 21.28
N GLU A 397 22.86 4.15 20.99
CA GLU A 397 24.25 4.56 20.78
C GLU A 397 24.50 5.08 19.36
N SER A 398 25.64 5.74 19.15
CA SER A 398 26.10 6.13 17.82
C SER A 398 26.23 4.91 16.90
N ASP A 399 25.67 5.01 15.70
CA ASP A 399 25.70 3.95 14.68
C ASP A 399 27.15 3.53 14.37
N GLU A 400 27.35 2.22 14.22
CA GLU A 400 28.66 1.60 14.01
C GLU A 400 28.90 1.19 12.54
N ILE A 401 30.18 1.13 12.17
CA ILE A 401 30.64 0.45 10.96
C ILE A 401 31.37 -0.80 11.43
N ILE A 402 30.74 -1.95 11.24
CA ILE A 402 31.25 -3.24 11.73
C ILE A 402 32.14 -3.84 10.66
N SER A 403 33.39 -4.13 11.03
CA SER A 403 34.37 -4.67 10.10
C SER A 403 34.12 -6.14 9.79
N SER A 404 34.60 -6.63 8.64
CA SER A 404 34.50 -8.04 8.26
C SER A 404 35.03 -9.00 9.34
N SER A 405 36.00 -8.60 10.17
CA SER A 405 36.52 -9.45 11.25
C SER A 405 35.53 -9.67 12.40
N GLU A 406 34.57 -8.77 12.59
CA GLU A 406 33.62 -8.76 13.72
C GLU A 406 32.27 -9.35 13.33
N LEU A 407 31.93 -9.35 12.04
CA LEU A 407 30.68 -9.92 11.53
C LEU A 407 30.59 -11.44 11.73
N THR A 408 29.51 -11.88 12.36
CA THR A 408 29.14 -13.30 12.54
C THR A 408 27.74 -13.58 12.02
N GLN A 409 27.51 -14.80 11.52
CA GLN A 409 26.18 -15.21 11.02
C GLN A 409 25.12 -15.29 12.14
N GLU A 410 25.54 -15.44 13.40
CA GLU A 410 24.63 -15.51 14.55
C GLU A 410 23.97 -14.16 14.86
N THR A 411 24.67 -13.06 14.56
CA THR A 411 24.25 -11.70 14.96
C THR A 411 24.03 -10.76 13.79
N HIS A 412 24.48 -11.11 12.59
CA HIS A 412 24.39 -10.25 11.41
C HIS A 412 23.78 -10.98 10.21
N ILE A 413 22.64 -10.47 9.72
CA ILE A 413 21.95 -11.02 8.56
C ILE A 413 22.74 -10.83 7.27
N SER A 414 23.62 -9.82 7.21
CA SER A 414 24.52 -9.61 6.06
C SER A 414 25.49 -10.76 5.80
N MET A 415 25.78 -11.56 6.83
CA MET A 415 26.63 -12.76 6.77
C MET A 415 25.92 -14.00 6.22
N ILE A 416 24.60 -13.94 6.01
CA ILE A 416 23.81 -15.04 5.46
C ILE A 416 23.96 -15.04 3.91
N PRO A 417 24.48 -16.12 3.30
CA PRO A 417 24.62 -16.18 1.84
C PRO A 417 23.26 -16.22 1.12
N THR A 418 23.05 -15.29 0.19
CA THR A 418 21.78 -15.14 -0.55
C THR A 418 21.79 -15.83 -1.93
N THR A 419 22.86 -16.57 -2.24
CA THR A 419 23.02 -17.34 -3.49
C THR A 419 23.48 -18.76 -3.19
N PRO A 420 23.17 -19.77 -4.03
CA PRO A 420 23.62 -21.14 -3.83
C PRO A 420 25.16 -21.25 -3.72
N GLY A 421 25.65 -22.13 -2.85
CA GLY A 421 27.09 -22.32 -2.62
C GLY A 421 27.84 -22.68 -3.91
N GLY A 422 28.91 -21.92 -4.21
CA GLY A 422 29.74 -22.13 -5.41
C GLY A 422 29.13 -21.68 -6.74
N TRP A 423 27.90 -21.14 -6.73
CA TRP A 423 27.29 -20.51 -7.90
C TRP A 423 28.08 -19.27 -8.29
N ARG A 424 28.49 -19.19 -9.57
CA ARG A 424 29.29 -18.11 -10.19
C ARG A 424 30.17 -17.37 -9.18
N ARG A 425 31.33 -17.94 -8.83
CA ARG A 425 32.21 -17.41 -7.76
C ARG A 425 32.55 -15.91 -7.90
N ASP A 426 32.46 -15.37 -9.11
CA ASP A 426 32.70 -13.98 -9.47
C ASP A 426 31.45 -13.09 -9.45
N ARG A 427 30.24 -13.63 -9.23
CA ARG A 427 28.94 -12.93 -9.26
C ARG A 427 27.96 -13.35 -8.16
N GLY A 428 28.28 -14.37 -7.39
CA GLY A 428 27.48 -14.82 -6.25
C GLY A 428 27.64 -13.88 -5.04
N TRP A 429 26.97 -14.23 -3.95
CA TRP A 429 27.12 -13.53 -2.68
C TRP A 429 28.59 -13.53 -2.25
N GLN A 430 29.07 -12.36 -1.84
CA GLN A 430 30.41 -12.18 -1.30
C GLN A 430 30.33 -11.79 0.17
N ARG A 431 31.32 -12.23 0.95
CA ARG A 431 31.43 -11.82 2.35
C ARG A 431 31.63 -10.30 2.42
N PRO A 432 30.81 -9.56 3.19
CA PRO A 432 30.95 -8.12 3.33
C PRO A 432 32.30 -7.73 3.96
N LEU A 433 32.89 -6.62 3.48
CA LEU A 433 34.10 -6.03 4.03
C LEU A 433 33.82 -5.17 5.26
N GLU A 434 32.70 -4.45 5.26
CA GLU A 434 32.14 -3.76 6.40
C GLU A 434 30.63 -3.60 6.20
N VAL A 435 29.89 -3.43 7.29
CA VAL A 435 28.45 -3.18 7.27
C VAL A 435 28.14 -2.02 8.20
N TYR A 436 27.37 -1.07 7.70
CA TYR A 436 26.86 0.03 8.50
C TYR A 436 25.60 -0.43 9.22
N GLN A 437 25.49 -0.14 10.52
CA GLN A 437 24.36 -0.56 11.34
C GLN A 437 23.70 0.63 12.04
N SER A 438 22.40 0.77 11.82
CA SER A 438 21.50 1.62 12.59
C SER A 438 20.74 0.80 13.64
N THR A 439 20.03 1.48 14.54
CA THR A 439 19.27 0.80 15.60
C THR A 439 17.79 0.71 15.23
N VAL A 440 17.22 -0.48 15.29
CA VAL A 440 15.78 -0.73 15.16
C VAL A 440 15.26 -1.20 16.51
N VAL A 441 14.14 -0.64 16.96
CA VAL A 441 13.44 -1.06 18.18
C VAL A 441 12.01 -1.39 17.81
N ARG A 442 11.59 -2.64 18.02
CA ARG A 442 10.19 -3.06 17.91
C ARG A 442 9.65 -3.32 19.31
N ALA A 443 8.45 -2.85 19.63
CA ALA A 443 7.84 -3.07 20.93
C ALA A 443 6.34 -3.35 20.83
N ARG A 444 5.82 -4.18 21.73
CA ARG A 444 4.38 -4.35 21.97
C ARG A 444 4.10 -4.56 23.45
N THR A 445 2.86 -4.40 23.86
CA THR A 445 2.42 -4.67 25.24
C THR A 445 1.61 -5.97 25.33
N TYR A 446 1.55 -6.52 26.54
CA TYR A 446 0.77 -7.70 26.90
C TYR A 446 -0.02 -7.45 28.17
N ARG A 447 -1.25 -7.96 28.22
CA ARG A 447 -2.13 -7.95 29.40
C ARG A 447 -3.10 -9.12 29.32
N GLU A 448 -2.96 -10.09 30.22
CA GLU A 448 -3.79 -11.32 30.22
C GLU A 448 -3.80 -11.94 28.81
N ASP A 449 -4.98 -12.17 28.23
CA ASP A 449 -5.17 -12.75 26.90
C ASP A 449 -5.22 -11.67 25.78
N GLN A 450 -4.56 -10.52 25.98
CA GLN A 450 -4.49 -9.45 24.99
C GLN A 450 -3.05 -8.99 24.77
N PHE A 451 -2.74 -8.60 23.54
CA PHE A 451 -1.49 -7.93 23.20
C PHE A 451 -1.76 -6.74 22.28
N SER A 452 -0.84 -5.78 22.23
CA SER A 452 -0.91 -4.68 21.28
C SER A 452 -0.31 -5.05 19.92
N GLU A 453 -0.59 -4.25 18.90
CA GLU A 453 0.21 -4.32 17.66
C GLU A 453 1.68 -4.01 17.96
N VAL A 454 2.56 -4.38 17.03
CA VAL A 454 3.99 -4.09 17.12
C VAL A 454 4.26 -2.68 16.59
N VAL A 455 4.74 -1.81 17.46
CA VAL A 455 5.22 -0.47 17.11
C VAL A 455 6.72 -0.55 16.82
N THR A 456 7.16 0.00 15.68
CA THR A 456 8.54 -0.11 15.18
C THR A 456 9.14 1.28 14.97
N HIS A 457 10.34 1.51 15.50
CA HIS A 457 11.10 2.74 15.28
C HIS A 457 12.52 2.43 14.80
N THR A 458 13.03 3.25 13.87
CA THR A 458 14.41 3.20 13.37
C THR A 458 15.15 4.49 13.68
N TYR A 459 16.35 4.36 14.23
CA TYR A 459 17.19 5.48 14.65
C TYR A 459 18.54 5.42 13.97
N PHE A 460 18.92 6.52 13.33
CA PHE A 460 20.26 6.75 12.80
C PHE A 460 20.97 7.77 13.70
N VAL A 461 22.07 7.38 14.34
CA VAL A 461 22.83 8.25 15.24
C VAL A 461 24.25 8.47 14.70
N ASP A 462 24.60 9.72 14.41
CA ASP A 462 25.92 10.10 13.87
C ASP A 462 26.58 11.24 14.64
N GLU A 463 27.22 10.90 15.76
CA GLU A 463 27.97 11.86 16.60
C GLU A 463 29.11 12.57 15.88
N LYS A 464 29.61 12.01 14.79
CA LYS A 464 30.78 12.52 14.08
C LYS A 464 30.41 13.43 12.91
N LYS A 465 29.11 13.58 12.59
CA LYS A 465 28.61 14.24 11.36
C LYS A 465 29.37 13.76 10.12
N SER A 466 29.77 12.50 10.12
CA SER A 466 30.61 11.89 9.10
C SER A 466 29.79 11.20 8.01
N LYS A 467 28.46 11.20 8.15
CA LYS A 467 27.55 10.32 7.42
C LYS A 467 26.44 11.15 6.79
N THR A 468 26.79 11.85 5.72
CA THR A 468 25.80 12.44 4.81
C THR A 468 25.40 11.37 3.81
N PHE A 469 24.15 10.88 3.91
CA PHE A 469 23.57 10.05 2.87
C PHE A 469 23.07 10.97 1.75
N ASN A 470 23.53 10.73 0.53
CA ASN A 470 23.20 11.60 -0.61
C ASN A 470 21.85 11.25 -1.27
N VAL A 471 21.25 10.14 -0.87
CA VAL A 471 19.97 9.63 -1.38
C VAL A 471 19.07 9.23 -0.21
N PRO A 472 17.74 9.19 -0.41
CA PRO A 472 16.79 8.73 0.59
C PRO A 472 17.10 7.34 1.14
N ILE A 473 16.51 7.01 2.29
CA ILE A 473 16.66 5.70 2.93
C ILE A 473 15.30 5.02 3.06
N VAL A 474 15.28 3.73 2.73
CA VAL A 474 14.19 2.81 3.04
C VAL A 474 14.70 1.85 4.10
N SER A 475 14.20 2.00 5.33
CA SER A 475 14.43 1.03 6.41
C SER A 475 13.32 -0.01 6.39
N ILE A 476 13.68 -1.27 6.23
CA ILE A 476 12.78 -2.42 6.31
C ILE A 476 13.08 -3.17 7.59
N THR A 477 12.05 -3.44 8.37
CA THR A 477 12.12 -4.29 9.55
C THR A 477 11.23 -5.49 9.35
N VAL A 478 11.79 -6.69 9.47
CA VAL A 478 11.11 -7.94 9.13
C VAL A 478 11.68 -9.09 9.96
N ASP A 479 10.86 -10.10 10.23
CA ASP A 479 11.38 -11.29 10.89
C ASP A 479 12.48 -11.94 10.04
N LYS A 480 13.62 -12.26 10.66
CA LYS A 480 14.76 -12.85 9.95
C LYS A 480 14.39 -14.21 9.33
N GLU A 481 13.48 -14.96 9.94
CA GLU A 481 13.05 -16.27 9.45
C GLU A 481 12.19 -16.14 8.18
N ASP A 482 11.46 -15.04 8.02
CA ASP A 482 10.70 -14.77 6.80
C ASP A 482 11.59 -14.45 5.59
N LEU A 483 12.79 -13.92 5.83
CA LEU A 483 13.78 -13.71 4.78
C LEU A 483 14.70 -14.93 4.60
N PHE A 484 15.23 -15.49 5.68
CA PHE A 484 16.37 -16.41 5.65
C PHE A 484 16.08 -17.78 6.27
N GLY A 485 14.88 -17.98 6.82
CA GLY A 485 14.45 -19.24 7.40
C GLY A 485 14.50 -20.34 6.35
N ARG A 486 14.99 -21.52 6.75
CA ARG A 486 15.35 -22.59 5.83
C ARG A 486 14.21 -23.02 4.91
N ASP A 487 12.99 -23.08 5.46
CA ASP A 487 11.84 -23.67 4.78
C ASP A 487 11.00 -22.61 4.05
N ASN A 488 10.81 -21.42 4.64
CA ASN A 488 9.91 -20.38 4.11
C ASN A 488 10.59 -19.04 3.79
N GLY A 489 11.90 -18.91 4.03
CA GLY A 489 12.64 -17.66 3.84
C GLY A 489 12.73 -17.25 2.38
N ILE A 490 12.24 -16.05 2.03
CA ILE A 490 12.14 -15.62 0.63
C ILE A 490 13.48 -15.29 -0.04
N TYR A 491 14.59 -15.18 0.70
CA TYR A 491 15.95 -15.05 0.15
C TYR A 491 16.65 -16.40 -0.04
N VAL A 492 16.08 -17.50 0.46
CA VAL A 492 16.71 -18.82 0.42
C VAL A 492 16.65 -19.41 -0.99
N PRO A 493 17.73 -20.04 -1.48
CA PRO A 493 17.71 -20.84 -2.70
C PRO A 493 16.52 -21.80 -2.79
N ASN A 494 15.86 -21.79 -3.95
CA ASN A 494 14.58 -22.45 -4.27
C ASN A 494 13.34 -21.63 -3.86
N ASN A 495 13.34 -20.96 -2.71
CA ASN A 495 12.19 -20.19 -2.23
C ASN A 495 12.03 -18.83 -2.91
N TYR A 496 13.14 -18.17 -3.30
CA TYR A 496 13.06 -16.87 -3.98
C TYR A 496 12.34 -16.93 -5.34
N TYR A 497 12.03 -18.12 -5.88
CA TYR A 497 11.19 -18.30 -7.06
C TYR A 497 9.70 -18.43 -6.77
N ASN A 498 9.28 -18.49 -5.51
CA ASN A 498 7.86 -18.49 -5.15
C ASN A 498 7.19 -17.19 -5.64
N ARG A 499 5.87 -17.27 -5.85
CA ARG A 499 5.02 -16.23 -6.48
C ARG A 499 3.70 -16.16 -5.72
N GLY A 500 2.85 -15.19 -6.01
CA GLY A 500 1.52 -15.15 -5.37
C GLY A 500 1.56 -14.78 -3.88
N ARG A 501 0.37 -14.78 -3.25
CA ARG A 501 0.17 -14.23 -1.90
C ARG A 501 0.92 -14.98 -0.81
N HIS A 502 1.01 -16.30 -0.93
CA HIS A 502 1.77 -17.17 -0.02
C HIS A 502 3.29 -16.86 0.05
N SER A 503 3.84 -16.16 -0.96
CA SER A 503 5.25 -15.76 -0.98
C SER A 503 5.52 -14.37 -0.40
N GLU A 504 4.48 -13.70 0.11
CA GLU A 504 4.56 -12.36 0.68
C GLU A 504 4.77 -12.43 2.18
N LYS A 505 5.75 -11.67 2.67
CA LYS A 505 6.14 -11.63 4.07
C LYS A 505 5.79 -10.29 4.69
N GLU A 506 5.34 -10.31 5.92
CA GLU A 506 5.05 -9.08 6.66
C GLU A 506 6.34 -8.37 7.04
N GLY A 507 6.32 -7.04 6.97
CA GLY A 507 7.35 -6.22 7.57
C GLY A 507 6.87 -4.80 7.80
N HIS A 508 7.76 -3.97 8.32
CA HIS A 508 7.54 -2.55 8.56
C HIS A 508 8.51 -1.75 7.70
N ILE A 509 8.03 -0.69 7.07
CA ILE A 509 8.86 0.26 6.34
C ILE A 509 8.84 1.61 7.04
N THR A 510 10.01 2.22 7.17
CA THR A 510 10.17 3.65 7.45
C THR A 510 10.99 4.27 6.31
N PHE A 511 10.42 5.29 5.68
CA PHE A 511 11.08 6.05 4.61
C PHE A 511 11.63 7.36 5.14
N PHE A 512 12.89 7.64 4.86
CA PHE A 512 13.59 8.87 5.23
C PHE A 512 14.01 9.63 3.98
N GLU A 513 13.70 10.92 3.98
CA GLU A 513 14.18 11.88 2.99
C GLU A 513 15.68 12.18 3.14
N THR A 514 16.28 12.82 2.15
CA THR A 514 17.74 13.12 2.16
C THR A 514 18.16 14.07 3.28
N ASP A 515 17.24 14.85 3.82
CA ASP A 515 17.46 15.72 4.98
C ASP A 515 17.27 15.00 6.32
N GLY A 516 16.96 13.70 6.30
CA GLY A 516 16.72 12.85 7.46
C GLY A 516 15.30 12.92 8.01
N THR A 517 14.39 13.67 7.37
CA THR A 517 12.99 13.70 7.78
C THR A 517 12.30 12.37 7.46
N VAL A 518 11.43 11.90 8.35
CA VAL A 518 10.58 10.73 8.09
C VAL A 518 9.47 11.15 7.14
N GLY A 519 9.41 10.52 5.96
CA GLY A 519 8.33 10.74 5.00
C GLY A 519 7.07 9.96 5.37
N PHE A 520 7.21 8.64 5.60
CA PHE A 520 6.13 7.78 6.08
C PHE A 520 6.69 6.58 6.85
N SER A 521 5.84 5.97 7.69
CA SER A 521 6.13 4.72 8.40
C SER A 521 4.87 3.87 8.44
N GLN A 522 4.93 2.63 7.97
CA GLN A 522 3.77 1.75 7.88
C GLN A 522 4.17 0.28 7.79
N ASN A 523 3.26 -0.61 8.13
CA ASN A 523 3.42 -2.04 7.85
C ASN A 523 3.12 -2.33 6.36
N ILE A 524 3.83 -3.30 5.80
CA ILE A 524 3.74 -3.69 4.39
C ILE A 524 3.97 -5.19 4.18
N GLY A 525 3.52 -5.68 3.02
CA GLY A 525 3.93 -6.97 2.50
C GLY A 525 5.18 -6.87 1.62
N LEU A 526 6.07 -7.85 1.70
CA LEU A 526 7.32 -7.94 0.94
C LEU A 526 7.34 -9.18 0.06
N ARG A 527 7.68 -9.02 -1.23
CA ARG A 527 7.98 -10.16 -2.12
C ARG A 527 9.24 -9.92 -2.93
N ILE A 528 9.95 -11.00 -3.27
CA ILE A 528 11.02 -10.92 -4.27
C ILE A 528 10.43 -10.55 -5.64
N HIS A 529 11.10 -9.63 -6.35
CA HIS A 529 10.80 -9.20 -7.72
C HIS A 529 11.77 -9.84 -8.73
N GLY A 530 11.33 -9.93 -10.00
CA GLY A 530 12.18 -10.28 -11.14
C GLY A 530 11.88 -11.64 -11.73
N GLN A 531 12.75 -12.10 -12.62
CA GLN A 531 12.77 -13.46 -13.17
C GLN A 531 14.15 -14.07 -12.90
N GLU A 532 15.12 -13.90 -13.80
CA GLU A 532 16.50 -14.37 -13.61
C GLU A 532 17.19 -13.67 -12.43
N SER A 533 17.02 -12.36 -12.30
CA SER A 533 17.66 -11.54 -11.25
C SER A 533 17.37 -11.98 -9.82
N ARG A 534 16.33 -12.81 -9.60
CA ARG A 534 16.03 -13.45 -8.31
C ARG A 534 17.17 -14.31 -7.79
N MET A 535 18.04 -14.81 -8.65
CA MET A 535 19.19 -15.61 -8.24
C MET A 535 20.42 -14.76 -7.90
N TYR A 536 20.41 -13.44 -8.17
CA TYR A 536 21.54 -12.55 -7.91
C TYR A 536 21.63 -12.21 -6.43
N PRO A 537 22.82 -11.89 -5.89
CA PRO A 537 23.01 -11.77 -4.45
C PRO A 537 22.12 -10.70 -3.81
N LEU A 538 22.06 -9.51 -4.41
CA LEU A 538 21.09 -8.48 -4.04
C LEU A 538 19.78 -8.72 -4.80
N LYS A 539 18.67 -8.70 -4.07
CA LYS A 539 17.33 -9.00 -4.59
C LYS A 539 16.53 -7.72 -4.70
N SER A 540 15.79 -7.57 -5.80
CA SER A 540 14.74 -6.57 -5.89
C SER A 540 13.52 -6.98 -5.05
N LEU A 541 12.87 -6.02 -4.37
CA LEU A 541 11.74 -6.24 -3.46
C LEU A 541 10.51 -5.46 -3.94
N ARG A 542 9.35 -6.13 -4.00
CA ARG A 542 8.04 -5.47 -4.12
C ARG A 542 7.52 -5.20 -2.72
N LEU A 543 7.08 -3.98 -2.49
CA LEU A 543 6.43 -3.54 -1.26
C LEU A 543 4.93 -3.37 -1.55
N TYR A 544 4.07 -3.96 -0.72
CA TYR A 544 2.62 -3.95 -0.88
C TYR A 544 1.98 -3.25 0.32
N ALA A 545 1.26 -2.17 0.06
CA ALA A 545 0.38 -1.57 1.05
C ALA A 545 -0.98 -2.27 0.96
N ARG A 546 -1.49 -2.77 2.09
CA ARG A 546 -2.76 -3.50 2.18
C ARG A 546 -3.34 -3.36 3.57
N ARG A 547 -4.67 -3.47 3.64
CA ARG A 547 -5.40 -3.56 4.92
C ARG A 547 -4.95 -4.75 5.77
N ASP A 548 -4.42 -5.81 5.15
CA ASP A 548 -3.87 -6.95 5.86
C ASP A 548 -2.72 -6.56 6.81
N TYR A 549 -1.93 -5.52 6.48
CA TYR A 549 -0.73 -5.15 7.22
C TYR A 549 -0.91 -3.91 8.08
N ASP A 550 -1.67 -2.95 7.56
CA ASP A 550 -1.84 -1.65 8.18
C ASP A 550 -3.27 -1.17 7.95
N SER A 551 -3.74 -0.26 8.79
CA SER A 551 -5.01 0.45 8.60
C SER A 551 -5.11 1.14 7.23
N GLN A 552 -3.97 1.48 6.62
CA GLN A 552 -3.87 2.07 5.29
C GLN A 552 -3.60 1.01 4.21
N SER A 553 -4.37 1.06 3.11
CA SER A 553 -4.18 0.18 1.95
C SER A 553 -3.27 0.73 0.86
N SER A 554 -2.64 1.87 1.11
CA SER A 554 -1.81 2.63 0.16
C SER A 554 -0.72 3.39 0.91
N ILE A 555 0.41 3.66 0.25
CA ILE A 555 1.43 4.59 0.72
C ILE A 555 1.00 5.99 0.29
N GLU A 556 0.48 6.79 1.22
CA GLU A 556 0.07 8.19 1.00
C GLU A 556 1.28 9.13 1.10
N TYR A 557 2.14 9.11 0.06
CA TYR A 557 3.33 9.92 -0.02
C TYR A 557 3.75 10.21 -1.47
N GLU A 558 4.24 11.42 -1.74
CA GLU A 558 4.83 11.81 -3.03
C GLU A 558 6.24 11.18 -3.21
N LEU A 559 6.28 9.86 -3.44
CA LEU A 559 7.53 9.11 -3.59
C LEU A 559 8.39 9.62 -4.75
N PHE A 560 7.76 10.10 -5.83
CA PHE A 560 8.41 10.64 -7.02
C PHE A 560 8.02 12.12 -7.19
N PRO A 561 8.90 13.06 -6.80
CA PRO A 561 8.60 14.48 -6.86
C PRO A 561 8.13 14.94 -8.25
N ASN A 562 7.02 15.67 -8.29
CA ASN A 562 6.34 16.20 -9.47
C ASN A 562 5.92 15.15 -10.51
N ARG A 563 5.79 13.88 -10.11
CA ARG A 563 5.31 12.84 -11.01
C ARG A 563 3.82 13.02 -11.27
N LYS A 564 3.46 13.16 -12.54
CA LYS A 564 2.11 13.49 -13.00
C LYS A 564 1.43 12.29 -13.67
N ARG A 565 0.10 12.27 -13.63
CA ARG A 565 -0.72 11.29 -14.35
C ARG A 565 -0.55 11.44 -15.87
N GLN A 566 -0.64 10.33 -16.60
CA GLN A 566 -0.50 10.32 -18.06
C GLN A 566 -1.68 10.99 -18.78
N ASN A 567 -2.88 10.82 -18.23
CA ASN A 567 -4.13 11.40 -18.75
C ASN A 567 -4.39 12.84 -18.24
N ASN A 568 -3.74 13.25 -17.16
CA ASN A 568 -3.96 14.55 -16.52
C ASN A 568 -2.67 15.14 -15.94
N GLU A 569 -2.03 16.01 -16.71
CA GLU A 569 -0.75 16.65 -16.33
C GLU A 569 -0.88 17.67 -15.18
N ASP A 570 -2.10 17.98 -14.71
CA ASP A 570 -2.32 18.87 -13.55
C ASP A 570 -2.46 18.08 -12.23
N LYS A 571 -2.48 16.75 -12.29
CA LYS A 571 -2.59 15.87 -11.13
C LYS A 571 -1.28 15.14 -10.88
N ILE A 572 -0.71 15.35 -9.70
CA ILE A 572 0.42 14.57 -9.21
C ILE A 572 -0.04 13.19 -8.74
N ILE A 573 0.91 12.27 -8.60
CA ILE A 573 0.70 10.93 -8.03
C ILE A 573 1.40 10.90 -6.67
N ASP A 574 0.59 10.82 -5.61
CA ASP A 574 0.98 10.91 -4.21
C ASP A 574 0.41 9.74 -3.37
N SER A 575 -0.13 8.72 -4.03
CA SER A 575 -0.66 7.51 -3.40
C SER A 575 -0.27 6.29 -4.23
N PHE A 576 0.25 5.25 -3.57
CA PHE A 576 0.74 4.04 -4.22
C PHE A 576 0.28 2.77 -3.48
N ASP A 577 -0.45 1.88 -4.16
CA ASP A 577 -0.80 0.56 -3.61
C ASP A 577 0.45 -0.35 -3.50
N ARG A 578 1.46 -0.07 -4.33
CA ARG A 578 2.68 -0.87 -4.43
C ARG A 578 3.86 -0.09 -4.97
N VAL A 579 5.04 -0.41 -4.45
CA VAL A 579 6.31 0.16 -4.87
C VAL A 579 7.34 -0.95 -5.10
N LEU A 580 8.31 -0.73 -5.98
CA LEU A 580 9.41 -1.65 -6.26
C LEU A 580 10.74 -1.05 -5.80
N LEU A 581 11.48 -1.75 -4.95
CA LEU A 581 12.90 -1.52 -4.71
C LEU A 581 13.68 -2.39 -5.69
N ARG A 582 14.30 -1.78 -6.71
CA ARG A 582 14.99 -2.50 -7.78
C ARG A 582 16.50 -2.48 -7.55
N ALA A 583 17.13 -3.64 -7.63
CA ALA A 583 18.58 -3.84 -7.51
C ALA A 583 19.31 -3.72 -8.86
N SER A 584 18.83 -2.85 -9.76
CA SER A 584 19.37 -2.61 -11.12
C SER A 584 19.53 -3.83 -12.05
N GLY A 585 18.90 -4.98 -11.75
CA GLY A 585 18.85 -6.14 -12.67
C GLY A 585 20.23 -6.71 -13.01
N GLN A 586 20.53 -6.86 -14.31
CA GLN A 586 21.85 -7.34 -14.78
C GLN A 586 22.92 -6.25 -14.70
N ASP A 587 22.52 -4.98 -14.59
CA ASP A 587 23.42 -3.83 -14.44
C ASP A 587 24.04 -3.74 -13.04
N ILE A 588 23.64 -4.62 -12.10
CA ILE A 588 24.19 -4.72 -10.73
C ILE A 588 25.72 -4.86 -10.70
N TYR A 589 26.30 -5.50 -11.71
CA TYR A 589 27.74 -5.74 -11.79
C TYR A 589 28.50 -4.58 -12.46
N TYR A 590 27.80 -3.56 -12.97
CA TYR A 590 28.35 -2.56 -13.88
C TYR A 590 27.98 -1.12 -13.51
N GLY A 591 26.93 -0.53 -14.12
CA GLY A 591 26.67 0.90 -14.07
C GLY A 591 25.65 1.33 -13.02
N LEU A 592 24.78 0.42 -12.58
CA LEU A 592 23.67 0.67 -11.64
C LEU A 592 22.68 1.78 -12.08
N LEU A 593 22.61 2.09 -13.38
CA LEU A 593 21.80 3.23 -13.87
C LEU A 593 21.09 2.99 -15.21
N ARG A 594 21.46 1.97 -15.99
CA ARG A 594 20.99 1.82 -17.39
C ARG A 594 19.48 1.67 -17.51
N ASP A 595 18.87 0.91 -16.60
CA ASP A 595 17.44 0.60 -16.68
C ASP A 595 16.57 1.84 -16.48
N ALA A 596 16.89 2.66 -15.48
CA ALA A 596 16.16 3.89 -15.21
C ALA A 596 16.51 5.04 -16.15
N LEU A 597 17.70 5.00 -16.77
CA LEU A 597 18.15 6.05 -17.68
C LEU A 597 17.14 6.29 -18.81
N LEU A 598 16.65 5.22 -19.44
CA LEU A 598 15.77 5.37 -20.60
C LEU A 598 14.40 5.96 -20.24
N ASP A 599 13.83 5.59 -19.09
CA ASP A 599 12.60 6.22 -18.58
C ASP A 599 12.78 7.74 -18.40
N ASN A 600 13.86 8.16 -17.74
CA ASN A 600 14.16 9.57 -17.47
C ASN A 600 14.46 10.38 -18.73
N LEU A 601 15.00 9.75 -19.77
CA LEU A 601 15.24 10.41 -21.06
C LEU A 601 13.93 10.76 -21.78
N VAL A 602 12.88 9.95 -21.65
CA VAL A 602 11.72 9.99 -22.56
C VAL A 602 10.41 10.39 -21.90
N SER A 603 10.32 10.34 -20.57
CA SER A 603 9.10 10.59 -19.79
C SER A 603 8.46 11.97 -20.07
N SER A 604 9.27 13.01 -20.28
CA SER A 604 8.76 14.37 -20.58
C SER A 604 8.52 14.65 -22.07
N TYR A 605 8.86 13.72 -22.97
CA TYR A 605 8.81 13.94 -24.43
C TYR A 605 7.85 13.01 -25.15
N THR A 606 7.39 11.95 -24.50
CA THR A 606 6.58 10.89 -25.10
C THR A 606 5.40 10.54 -24.19
N LYS A 607 4.39 9.88 -24.76
CA LYS A 607 3.28 9.26 -24.01
C LYS A 607 3.46 7.75 -23.89
N VAL A 608 4.70 7.27 -23.99
CA VAL A 608 5.04 5.89 -23.66
C VAL A 608 5.10 5.80 -22.15
N ASP A 609 4.40 4.81 -21.58
CA ASP A 609 4.44 4.56 -20.16
C ASP A 609 5.88 4.29 -19.70
N THR A 610 6.28 4.97 -18.64
CA THR A 610 7.63 4.92 -18.04
C THR A 610 7.49 4.64 -16.56
N GLN A 611 8.49 4.03 -15.94
CA GLN A 611 8.51 3.81 -14.49
C GLN A 611 9.17 5.00 -13.79
N GLY A 612 8.57 5.48 -12.69
CA GLY A 612 9.21 6.41 -11.76
C GLY A 612 10.60 5.91 -11.33
N TYR A 613 11.51 6.83 -11.00
CA TYR A 613 12.87 6.53 -10.56
C TYR A 613 13.26 7.42 -9.40
N ARG A 614 13.82 6.81 -8.35
CA ARG A 614 14.49 7.52 -7.27
C ARG A 614 15.54 6.61 -6.63
N PRO A 615 16.85 6.93 -6.68
CA PRO A 615 17.85 6.11 -6.01
C PRO A 615 17.61 6.15 -4.49
N THR A 616 17.88 5.04 -3.80
CA THR A 616 17.67 4.91 -2.36
C THR A 616 18.66 3.93 -1.75
N LEU A 617 19.01 4.14 -0.48
CA LEU A 617 19.68 3.12 0.31
C LEU A 617 18.62 2.25 0.98
N VAL A 618 18.84 0.94 0.99
CA VAL A 618 17.99 0.00 1.73
C VAL A 618 18.73 -0.49 2.96
N PHE A 619 18.04 -0.46 4.09
CA PHE A 619 18.43 -1.08 5.34
C PHE A 619 17.46 -2.21 5.67
N ILE A 620 17.96 -3.35 6.12
CA ILE A 620 17.12 -4.45 6.61
C ILE A 620 17.53 -4.74 8.05
N ASN A 621 16.59 -4.66 8.99
CA ASN A 621 16.80 -4.85 10.43
C ASN A 621 17.98 -4.03 10.96
N GLY A 622 18.12 -2.79 10.48
CA GLY A 622 19.20 -1.87 10.85
C GLY A 622 20.52 -2.09 10.09
N GLU A 623 20.72 -3.19 9.37
CA GLU A 623 21.94 -3.40 8.57
C GLU A 623 21.82 -2.79 7.17
N TYR A 624 22.86 -2.08 6.74
CA TYR A 624 22.97 -1.58 5.36
C TYR A 624 22.91 -2.75 4.38
N TRP A 625 21.85 -2.75 3.59
CA TRP A 625 21.59 -3.80 2.63
C TRP A 625 22.11 -3.44 1.25
N GLY A 626 22.01 -2.18 0.80
CA GLY A 626 22.59 -1.75 -0.46
C GLY A 626 21.80 -0.67 -1.20
N LEU A 627 22.47 -0.02 -2.14
CA LEU A 627 21.85 0.86 -3.14
C LEU A 627 20.80 0.09 -3.96
N HIS A 628 19.59 0.63 -4.00
CA HIS A 628 18.50 0.26 -4.88
C HIS A 628 17.95 1.53 -5.54
N ASP A 629 16.99 1.34 -6.41
CA ASP A 629 16.15 2.40 -6.93
C ASP A 629 14.68 2.09 -6.63
N ILE A 630 13.99 3.07 -6.05
CA ILE A 630 12.54 3.08 -5.92
C ILE A 630 11.98 3.27 -7.33
N ARG A 631 11.08 2.37 -7.72
CA ARG A 631 10.47 2.31 -9.04
C ARG A 631 8.97 2.07 -8.88
N GLU A 632 8.19 2.62 -9.78
CA GLU A 632 6.82 2.12 -9.97
C GLU A 632 6.86 0.72 -10.57
N ARG A 633 5.76 -0.03 -10.51
CA ARG A 633 5.65 -1.32 -11.15
C ARG A 633 4.57 -1.29 -12.22
N PHE A 634 4.93 -1.63 -13.46
CA PHE A 634 3.91 -1.90 -14.48
C PHE A 634 3.04 -3.08 -14.10
N ASP A 635 1.77 -2.78 -13.90
CA ASP A 635 0.66 -3.67 -13.68
C ASP A 635 -0.62 -2.83 -13.70
N THR A 636 -1.73 -3.45 -13.34
CA THR A 636 -3.05 -2.82 -13.32
C THR A 636 -3.15 -1.66 -12.31
N LYS A 637 -2.34 -1.65 -11.23
CA LYS A 637 -2.28 -0.53 -10.26
C LYS A 637 -1.61 0.70 -10.86
N TYR A 638 -0.48 0.51 -11.55
CA TYR A 638 0.16 1.62 -12.28
C TYR A 638 -0.82 2.27 -13.29
N ILE A 639 -1.60 1.46 -14.00
CA ILE A 639 -2.59 2.01 -14.95
C ILE A 639 -3.71 2.76 -14.20
N LYS A 640 -4.21 2.23 -13.08
CA LYS A 640 -5.17 2.93 -12.22
C LYS A 640 -4.63 4.29 -11.75
N GLU A 641 -3.40 4.32 -11.25
CA GLU A 641 -2.73 5.52 -10.72
C GLU A 641 -2.52 6.58 -11.82
N HIS A 642 -2.07 6.17 -13.01
CA HIS A 642 -1.73 7.07 -14.12
C HIS A 642 -2.90 7.48 -15.00
N TYR A 643 -4.00 6.72 -15.01
CA TYR A 643 -5.14 6.92 -15.92
C TYR A 643 -6.50 7.01 -15.22
N ASN A 644 -6.53 7.01 -13.88
CA ASN A 644 -7.75 7.12 -13.08
C ASN A 644 -8.84 6.11 -13.48
N VAL A 645 -8.46 4.84 -13.58
CA VAL A 645 -9.38 3.75 -13.95
C VAL A 645 -10.02 3.16 -12.69
N ASP A 646 -11.36 3.21 -12.60
CA ASP A 646 -12.10 2.73 -11.42
C ASP A 646 -12.23 1.19 -11.38
N GLU A 647 -12.32 0.53 -12.55
CA GLU A 647 -12.51 -0.92 -12.67
C GLU A 647 -11.21 -1.62 -13.11
N GLU A 648 -10.36 -1.97 -12.15
CA GLU A 648 -9.03 -2.56 -12.41
C GLU A 648 -9.08 -3.84 -13.29
N TYR A 649 -10.11 -4.65 -13.12
CA TYR A 649 -10.33 -5.89 -13.87
C TYR A 649 -10.62 -5.68 -15.37
N GLN A 650 -10.90 -4.44 -15.79
CA GLN A 650 -11.08 -4.06 -17.20
C GLN A 650 -9.77 -3.72 -17.92
N ILE A 651 -8.63 -3.77 -17.23
CA ILE A 651 -7.32 -3.53 -17.82
C ILE A 651 -6.73 -4.85 -18.28
N THR A 652 -6.46 -4.98 -19.58
CA THR A 652 -5.68 -6.12 -20.12
C THR A 652 -4.23 -5.68 -20.36
N ILE A 653 -3.28 -6.47 -19.87
CA ILE A 653 -1.84 -6.32 -20.13
C ILE A 653 -1.33 -7.58 -20.80
N LEU A 654 -0.68 -7.41 -21.94
CA LEU A 654 -0.04 -8.47 -22.72
C LEU A 654 1.48 -8.30 -22.70
N GLU A 655 2.17 -9.44 -22.76
CA GLU A 655 3.63 -9.53 -22.86
C GLU A 655 4.05 -10.28 -24.12
N ASN A 656 5.20 -9.87 -24.67
CA ASN A 656 5.86 -10.53 -25.80
C ASN A 656 4.87 -10.81 -26.95
N ASN A 657 4.72 -12.09 -27.32
CA ASN A 657 3.84 -12.53 -28.39
C ASN A 657 2.38 -12.69 -27.93
N ALA A 658 1.78 -11.58 -27.49
CA ALA A 658 0.39 -11.48 -27.03
C ALA A 658 0.05 -12.45 -25.88
N GLN A 659 1.01 -12.75 -25.01
CA GLN A 659 0.77 -13.58 -23.84
C GLN A 659 0.06 -12.76 -22.78
N LEU A 660 -1.06 -13.27 -22.24
CA LEU A 660 -1.81 -12.60 -21.19
C LEU A 660 -1.01 -12.57 -19.87
N ASP A 661 -0.66 -11.37 -19.38
CA ASP A 661 -0.05 -11.17 -18.05
C ASP A 661 -1.12 -10.81 -17.01
N LYS A 662 -2.01 -9.85 -17.34
CA LYS A 662 -3.08 -9.36 -16.46
C LYS A 662 -4.36 -9.06 -17.25
N GLY A 663 -5.50 -9.12 -16.57
CA GLY A 663 -6.82 -8.85 -17.14
C GLY A 663 -7.47 -10.09 -17.73
N ASN A 664 -8.39 -9.88 -18.66
CA ASN A 664 -9.25 -10.94 -19.21
C ASN A 664 -8.86 -11.36 -20.63
N ILE A 665 -9.44 -12.49 -21.07
CA ILE A 665 -9.22 -13.09 -22.39
C ILE A 665 -9.76 -12.24 -23.55
N GLU A 666 -10.77 -11.41 -23.31
CA GLU A 666 -11.40 -10.57 -24.35
C GLU A 666 -10.39 -9.57 -24.93
N GLY A 667 -9.59 -8.94 -24.05
CA GLY A 667 -8.50 -8.07 -24.49
C GLY A 667 -7.48 -8.84 -25.33
N GLN A 668 -7.08 -10.05 -24.93
CA GLN A 668 -6.15 -10.86 -25.73
C GLN A 668 -6.71 -11.13 -27.14
N SER A 669 -7.96 -11.59 -27.25
CA SER A 669 -8.62 -11.84 -28.53
C SER A 669 -8.72 -10.57 -29.39
N HIS A 670 -9.00 -9.41 -28.79
CA HIS A 670 -9.03 -8.14 -29.52
C HIS A 670 -7.67 -7.80 -30.15
N TYR A 671 -6.55 -8.06 -29.47
CA TYR A 671 -5.23 -7.85 -30.06
C TYR A 671 -4.97 -8.81 -31.23
N GLU A 672 -5.32 -10.08 -31.06
CA GLU A 672 -5.18 -11.10 -32.10
C GLU A 672 -5.99 -10.75 -33.36
N ASP A 673 -7.22 -10.25 -33.19
CA ASP A 673 -8.08 -9.77 -34.27
C ASP A 673 -7.47 -8.59 -35.03
N MET A 674 -6.87 -7.63 -34.33
CA MET A 674 -6.15 -6.51 -34.96
C MET A 674 -4.98 -7.03 -35.82
N ILE A 675 -4.19 -7.97 -35.30
CA ILE A 675 -3.08 -8.58 -36.05
C ILE A 675 -3.61 -9.40 -37.24
N GLN A 676 -4.72 -10.11 -37.07
CA GLN A 676 -5.34 -10.91 -38.13
C GLN A 676 -5.92 -10.01 -39.23
N TYR A 677 -6.49 -8.86 -38.88
CA TYR A 677 -6.92 -7.84 -39.82
C TYR A 677 -5.74 -7.35 -40.68
N LEU A 678 -4.59 -7.03 -40.07
CA LEU A 678 -3.37 -6.63 -40.78
C LEU A 678 -2.84 -7.71 -41.74
N LYS A 679 -2.98 -8.98 -41.37
CA LYS A 679 -2.60 -10.12 -42.24
C LYS A 679 -3.49 -10.22 -43.47
N ASN A 680 -4.78 -9.93 -43.31
CA ASN A 680 -5.79 -10.13 -44.34
C ASN A 680 -6.01 -8.91 -45.25
N ASN A 681 -5.52 -7.72 -44.87
CA ASN A 681 -5.75 -6.47 -45.59
C ASN A 681 -4.42 -5.80 -46.05
N ASP A 682 -4.49 -5.00 -47.12
CA ASP A 682 -3.32 -4.28 -47.66
C ASP A 682 -3.21 -2.88 -47.04
N ILE A 683 -2.40 -2.76 -46.00
CA ILE A 683 -2.18 -1.52 -45.23
C ILE A 683 -1.71 -0.31 -46.04
N ARG A 684 -1.28 -0.50 -47.30
CA ARG A 684 -0.97 0.60 -48.23
C ARG A 684 -2.20 1.44 -48.60
N GLN A 685 -3.40 0.90 -48.40
CA GLN A 685 -4.66 1.62 -48.58
C GLN A 685 -5.03 2.34 -47.26
N GLU A 686 -5.37 3.62 -47.36
CA GLU A 686 -5.53 4.49 -46.18
C GLU A 686 -6.67 4.05 -45.27
N GLU A 687 -7.78 3.53 -45.82
CA GLU A 687 -8.92 3.01 -45.03
C GLU A 687 -8.51 1.92 -44.03
N HIS A 688 -7.54 1.07 -44.38
CA HIS A 688 -7.04 0.03 -43.49
C HIS A 688 -6.11 0.60 -42.42
N TYR A 689 -5.36 1.65 -42.74
CA TYR A 689 -4.54 2.35 -41.77
C TYR A 689 -5.40 3.15 -40.78
N GLU A 690 -6.43 3.84 -41.26
CA GLU A 690 -7.46 4.50 -40.45
C GLU A 690 -8.16 3.52 -39.50
N TYR A 691 -8.51 2.32 -39.98
CA TYR A 691 -9.04 1.27 -39.10
C TYR A 691 -8.03 0.93 -37.98
N ILE A 692 -6.75 0.71 -38.29
CA ILE A 692 -5.75 0.36 -37.28
C ILE A 692 -5.54 1.51 -36.27
N GLN A 693 -5.68 2.77 -36.68
CA GLN A 693 -5.67 3.92 -35.75
C GLN A 693 -6.80 3.88 -34.72
N THR A 694 -7.90 3.16 -34.99
CA THR A 694 -8.96 2.93 -34.00
C THR A 694 -8.63 1.81 -33.01
N GLN A 695 -7.68 0.94 -33.34
CA GLN A 695 -7.34 -0.24 -32.54
C GLN A 695 -6.16 0.03 -31.60
N MET A 696 -5.23 0.89 -32.01
CA MET A 696 -4.00 1.19 -31.26
C MET A 696 -3.61 2.66 -31.35
N ASP A 697 -2.93 3.15 -30.32
CA ASP A 697 -2.32 4.48 -30.34
C ASP A 697 -1.04 4.45 -31.18
N ILE A 698 -1.16 4.92 -32.43
CA ILE A 698 -0.04 4.97 -33.38
C ILE A 698 1.11 5.85 -32.88
N ASN A 699 0.83 6.95 -32.19
CA ASN A 699 1.89 7.86 -31.74
C ASN A 699 2.69 7.24 -30.60
N ASN A 700 2.00 6.63 -29.63
CA ASN A 700 2.64 5.85 -28.57
C ASN A 700 3.48 4.70 -29.15
N PHE A 701 2.96 3.95 -30.13
CA PHE A 701 3.73 2.87 -30.77
C PHE A 701 4.96 3.36 -31.53
N ILE A 702 4.84 4.46 -32.29
CA ILE A 702 5.98 5.07 -32.99
C ILE A 702 7.06 5.47 -31.98
N ASP A 703 6.68 6.15 -30.89
CA ASP A 703 7.61 6.55 -29.84
C ASP A 703 8.29 5.33 -29.22
N TYR A 704 7.53 4.30 -28.83
CA TYR A 704 8.07 3.06 -28.28
C TYR A 704 9.12 2.41 -29.20
N MET A 705 8.81 2.29 -30.50
CA MET A 705 9.74 1.71 -31.47
C MET A 705 11.01 2.55 -31.61
N ILE A 706 10.88 3.88 -31.67
CA ILE A 706 12.03 4.78 -31.78
C ILE A 706 12.90 4.67 -30.53
N ILE A 707 12.31 4.67 -29.34
CA ILE A 707 13.01 4.58 -28.05
C ILE A 707 13.86 3.30 -28.01
N LYS A 708 13.27 2.12 -28.29
CA LYS A 708 14.00 0.84 -28.25
C LYS A 708 15.08 0.75 -29.34
N ILE A 709 14.82 1.29 -30.54
CA ILE A 709 15.83 1.37 -31.62
C ILE A 709 16.97 2.31 -31.23
N TYR A 710 16.67 3.46 -30.62
CA TYR A 710 17.67 4.43 -30.20
C TYR A 710 18.56 3.85 -29.11
N ALA A 711 17.96 3.29 -28.05
CA ALA A 711 18.66 2.72 -26.90
C ALA A 711 19.56 1.53 -27.26
N GLY A 712 19.27 0.86 -28.38
CA GLY A 712 20.05 -0.27 -28.86
C GLY A 712 19.98 -1.48 -27.93
N ASP A 713 18.79 -1.71 -27.36
CA ASP A 713 18.53 -2.83 -26.47
C ASP A 713 18.73 -4.17 -27.20
N ASN A 714 19.59 -5.02 -26.65
CA ASN A 714 20.01 -6.28 -27.25
C ASN A 714 19.09 -7.46 -26.94
N ASP A 715 18.16 -7.32 -25.98
CA ASP A 715 17.17 -8.36 -25.67
C ASP A 715 15.82 -8.13 -26.39
N TRP A 716 15.69 -6.98 -27.06
CA TRP A 716 14.53 -6.60 -27.87
C TRP A 716 14.80 -6.80 -29.38
N PRO A 717 13.80 -7.07 -30.25
CA PRO A 717 12.35 -7.07 -30.03
C PRO A 717 11.73 -8.41 -29.64
N GLY A 718 12.50 -9.50 -29.63
CA GLY A 718 11.98 -10.83 -29.31
C GLY A 718 11.63 -11.05 -27.83
N ASN A 719 12.03 -10.14 -26.95
CA ASN A 719 11.73 -10.12 -25.53
C ASN A 719 11.49 -8.67 -25.06
N ASN A 720 11.07 -8.51 -23.80
CA ASN A 720 10.87 -7.22 -23.12
C ASN A 720 9.89 -6.29 -23.86
N VAL A 721 8.78 -6.87 -24.33
CA VAL A 721 7.66 -6.14 -24.95
C VAL A 721 6.45 -6.24 -24.04
N ARG A 722 5.87 -5.10 -23.66
CA ARG A 722 4.65 -5.06 -22.86
C ARG A 722 3.71 -3.97 -23.36
N TYR A 723 2.41 -4.26 -23.37
CA TYR A 723 1.38 -3.35 -23.87
C TYR A 723 0.04 -3.60 -23.18
N TRP A 724 -0.78 -2.56 -23.09
CA TRP A 724 -2.02 -2.58 -22.34
C TRP A 724 -3.19 -1.96 -23.12
N ARG A 725 -4.40 -2.28 -22.67
CA ARG A 725 -5.69 -1.77 -23.15
C ARG A 725 -6.67 -1.64 -21.99
N TYR A 726 -7.51 -0.59 -22.01
CA TYR A 726 -8.73 -0.51 -21.21
C TYR A 726 -9.94 -1.06 -22.00
N ASN A 727 -10.54 -2.16 -21.54
CA ASN A 727 -11.54 -2.91 -22.33
C ASN A 727 -12.89 -2.20 -22.43
N LYS A 728 -13.27 -1.41 -21.41
CA LYS A 728 -14.48 -0.56 -21.43
C LYS A 728 -14.31 0.77 -22.18
N GLY A 729 -13.14 1.01 -22.78
CA GLY A 729 -12.86 2.27 -23.45
C GLY A 729 -13.71 2.52 -24.70
N SER A 730 -13.93 3.81 -25.01
CA SER A 730 -14.71 4.25 -26.16
C SER A 730 -13.92 5.27 -26.98
N LEU A 731 -13.98 5.17 -28.32
CA LEU A 731 -13.30 6.12 -29.21
C LEU A 731 -13.80 7.56 -29.07
N ASP A 732 -15.00 7.75 -28.52
CA ASP A 732 -15.59 9.06 -28.23
C ASP A 732 -15.10 9.64 -26.89
N ASN A 733 -14.31 8.89 -26.11
CA ASN A 733 -13.75 9.38 -24.86
C ASN A 733 -12.60 10.35 -25.15
N GLU A 734 -12.74 11.59 -24.67
CA GLU A 734 -11.72 12.63 -24.83
C GLU A 734 -10.51 12.44 -23.90
N GLU A 735 -10.64 11.60 -22.87
CA GLU A 735 -9.58 11.32 -21.90
C GLU A 735 -8.56 10.31 -22.43
N TYR A 736 -7.29 10.72 -22.44
CA TYR A 736 -6.20 9.90 -22.95
C TYR A 736 -6.07 8.59 -22.15
N GLY A 737 -5.89 7.46 -22.82
CA GLY A 737 -5.79 6.14 -22.15
C GLY A 737 -7.11 5.38 -22.06
N LEU A 738 -8.24 6.08 -22.01
CA LEU A 738 -9.57 5.48 -21.81
C LEU A 738 -10.36 5.28 -23.11
N ASP A 739 -9.67 5.37 -24.24
CA ASP A 739 -10.26 5.28 -25.59
C ASP A 739 -10.35 3.85 -26.15
N GLY A 740 -9.94 2.86 -25.35
CA GLY A 740 -9.92 1.46 -25.79
C GLY A 740 -8.92 1.24 -26.92
N LYS A 741 -7.75 1.84 -26.87
CA LYS A 741 -6.64 1.56 -27.80
C LYS A 741 -5.48 0.85 -27.10
N TRP A 742 -4.77 0.02 -27.85
CA TRP A 742 -3.49 -0.58 -27.40
C TRP A 742 -2.38 0.46 -27.28
N ARG A 743 -1.63 0.39 -26.18
CA ARG A 743 -0.47 1.24 -25.85
C ARG A 743 0.69 0.40 -25.33
N TRP A 744 1.91 0.72 -25.74
CA TRP A 744 3.14 0.07 -25.33
C TRP A 744 3.79 0.78 -24.15
N MET A 745 4.47 -0.01 -23.32
CA MET A 745 5.13 0.42 -22.10
C MET A 745 6.63 0.13 -22.17
N LEU A 746 7.45 1.00 -21.58
CA LEU A 746 8.91 0.89 -21.61
C LEU A 746 9.42 -0.10 -20.55
N PHE A 747 9.43 -1.38 -20.90
CA PHE A 747 9.76 -2.46 -19.97
C PHE A 747 11.19 -2.98 -20.17
N ASP A 748 11.91 -3.15 -19.04
CA ASP A 748 13.19 -3.86 -18.88
C ASP A 748 14.25 -3.50 -19.93
N THR A 749 15.00 -2.43 -19.64
CA THR A 749 15.84 -1.73 -20.64
C THR A 749 17.34 -1.72 -20.32
N ASP A 750 17.74 -2.47 -19.30
CA ASP A 750 19.11 -2.57 -18.78
C ASP A 750 20.15 -3.06 -19.82
N PHE A 751 19.71 -3.75 -20.88
CA PHE A 751 20.55 -4.22 -22.00
C PHE A 751 20.83 -3.17 -23.10
N GLY A 752 20.33 -1.94 -22.93
CA GLY A 752 20.64 -0.79 -23.77
C GLY A 752 21.96 -0.08 -23.41
N PHE A 753 22.27 1.02 -24.10
CA PHE A 753 23.37 1.93 -23.76
C PHE A 753 24.73 1.24 -23.52
N ASP A 754 25.19 0.46 -24.51
CA ASP A 754 26.50 -0.21 -24.49
C ASP A 754 26.68 -1.20 -23.32
N HIS A 755 25.60 -1.86 -22.88
CA HIS A 755 25.69 -2.91 -21.87
C HIS A 755 26.72 -3.99 -22.27
N PRO A 756 27.65 -4.41 -21.39
CA PRO A 756 28.75 -5.30 -21.74
C PRO A 756 28.35 -6.63 -22.39
N ALA A 757 27.15 -7.15 -22.08
CA ALA A 757 26.65 -8.38 -22.69
C ALA A 757 26.36 -8.25 -24.21
N GLY A 758 26.05 -7.03 -24.69
CA GLY A 758 25.83 -6.73 -26.11
C GLY A 758 27.11 -6.40 -26.89
N GLY A 759 28.25 -6.27 -26.18
CA GLY A 759 29.52 -5.84 -26.72
C GLY A 759 29.70 -4.31 -26.76
N TYR A 760 30.94 -3.85 -26.71
CA TYR A 760 31.28 -2.42 -26.68
C TYR A 760 31.19 -1.76 -28.06
N GLY A 761 30.80 -0.48 -28.09
CA GLY A 761 30.67 0.30 -29.32
C GLY A 761 29.35 0.06 -30.06
N SER A 762 28.33 -0.44 -29.37
CA SER A 762 27.00 -0.75 -29.91
C SER A 762 26.26 0.47 -30.46
N TYR A 763 26.66 1.71 -30.10
CA TYR A 763 26.10 2.94 -30.68
C TYR A 763 26.21 3.00 -32.22
N ARG A 764 27.14 2.24 -32.82
CA ARG A 764 27.35 2.12 -34.27
C ARG A 764 26.42 1.11 -34.95
N ILE A 765 25.66 0.31 -34.19
CA ILE A 765 24.82 -0.76 -34.73
C ILE A 765 23.52 -0.17 -35.29
N ASN A 766 23.12 -0.68 -36.45
CA ASN A 766 21.89 -0.30 -37.13
C ASN A 766 20.68 -1.09 -36.59
N HIS A 767 20.12 -0.63 -35.47
CA HIS A 767 18.99 -1.30 -34.82
C HIS A 767 17.65 -1.18 -35.58
N ILE A 768 17.47 -0.22 -36.50
CA ILE A 768 16.24 -0.19 -37.34
C ILE A 768 16.21 -1.38 -38.30
N SER A 769 17.38 -1.84 -38.78
CA SER A 769 17.47 -3.09 -39.55
C SER A 769 17.07 -4.32 -38.71
N THR A 770 17.42 -4.34 -37.43
CA THR A 770 16.96 -5.40 -36.50
C THR A 770 15.45 -5.31 -36.30
N ALA A 771 14.91 -4.13 -35.97
CA ALA A 771 13.48 -3.90 -35.73
C ALA A 771 12.57 -4.19 -36.94
N THR A 772 13.14 -4.33 -38.14
CA THR A 772 12.41 -4.56 -39.39
C THR A 772 12.85 -5.81 -40.14
N LYS A 773 13.62 -6.70 -39.51
CA LYS A 773 14.06 -7.97 -40.11
C LYS A 773 12.87 -8.93 -40.23
N ALA A 774 12.66 -9.48 -41.42
CA ALA A 774 11.61 -10.48 -41.69
C ALA A 774 12.13 -11.91 -41.56
N GLY A 775 11.22 -12.86 -41.28
CA GLY A 775 11.47 -14.30 -41.40
C GLY A 775 12.30 -14.91 -40.27
N GLY A 776 12.48 -14.23 -39.15
CA GLY A 776 13.13 -14.81 -37.98
C GLY A 776 12.23 -15.82 -37.27
N THR A 777 12.80 -16.91 -36.76
CA THR A 777 12.02 -18.01 -36.15
C THR A 777 12.18 -18.11 -34.63
N SER A 778 13.15 -17.38 -34.05
CA SER A 778 13.50 -17.46 -32.63
C SER A 778 14.10 -16.14 -32.13
N TRP A 779 14.35 -16.06 -30.83
CA TRP A 779 15.14 -15.01 -30.20
C TRP A 779 16.46 -14.76 -30.96
N PRO A 780 16.94 -13.50 -31.07
CA PRO A 780 16.37 -12.27 -30.48
C PRO A 780 15.30 -11.59 -31.35
N ASN A 781 14.93 -12.17 -32.50
CA ASN A 781 14.14 -11.47 -33.51
C ASN A 781 13.16 -12.40 -34.25
N PRO A 782 12.19 -13.00 -33.55
CA PRO A 782 11.14 -13.83 -34.15
C PRO A 782 10.19 -12.98 -35.01
N ASP A 783 9.60 -13.54 -36.06
CA ASP A 783 8.84 -12.78 -37.08
C ASP A 783 7.68 -11.95 -36.50
N TRP A 784 7.01 -12.47 -35.46
CA TRP A 784 5.93 -11.78 -34.76
C TRP A 784 6.37 -10.42 -34.18
N SER A 785 7.61 -10.33 -33.70
CA SER A 785 8.12 -9.17 -32.96
C SER A 785 8.40 -7.96 -33.84
N THR A 786 8.69 -8.19 -35.13
CA THR A 786 8.92 -7.12 -36.12
C THR A 786 7.75 -6.94 -37.06
N TYR A 787 6.76 -7.84 -37.03
CA TYR A 787 5.66 -7.88 -37.97
C TYR A 787 4.91 -6.56 -38.03
N LEU A 788 4.48 -6.04 -36.87
CA LEU A 788 3.65 -4.84 -36.80
C LEU A 788 4.34 -3.63 -37.42
N LEU A 789 5.60 -3.34 -37.04
CA LEU A 789 6.35 -2.23 -37.63
C LEU A 789 6.61 -2.42 -39.13
N ARG A 790 7.03 -3.61 -39.57
CA ARG A 790 7.25 -3.89 -40.99
C ARG A 790 6.01 -3.68 -41.83
N ARG A 791 4.83 -4.03 -41.31
CA ARG A 791 3.56 -3.83 -42.00
C ARG A 791 3.21 -2.35 -42.04
N LEU A 792 3.24 -1.67 -40.89
CA LEU A 792 2.86 -0.25 -40.82
C LEU A 792 3.77 0.65 -41.67
N LEU A 793 5.08 0.36 -41.75
CA LEU A 793 6.02 1.09 -42.62
C LEU A 793 5.71 0.97 -44.12
N GLN A 794 4.80 0.09 -44.55
CA GLN A 794 4.35 0.05 -45.95
C GLN A 794 3.35 1.16 -46.29
N ASN A 795 2.69 1.74 -45.28
CA ASN A 795 1.77 2.85 -45.48
C ASN A 795 2.54 4.19 -45.50
N PRO A 796 2.40 5.02 -46.55
CA PRO A 796 3.12 6.28 -46.67
C PRO A 796 2.85 7.29 -45.53
N SER A 797 1.61 7.35 -45.01
CA SER A 797 1.25 8.22 -43.89
C SER A 797 1.99 7.80 -42.62
N PHE A 798 2.04 6.50 -42.32
CA PHE A 798 2.79 5.97 -41.19
C PHE A 798 4.30 6.16 -41.36
N GLU A 799 4.86 5.83 -42.53
CA GLU A 799 6.30 6.00 -42.81
C GLU A 799 6.75 7.45 -42.57
N ASN A 800 6.00 8.42 -43.12
CA ASN A 800 6.30 9.84 -42.94
C ASN A 800 6.21 10.27 -41.48
N LYS A 801 5.18 9.81 -40.74
CA LYS A 801 5.07 10.07 -39.29
C LYS A 801 6.24 9.49 -38.52
N PHE A 802 6.64 8.26 -38.82
CA PHE A 802 7.77 7.58 -38.16
C PHE A 802 9.09 8.32 -38.40
N ILE A 803 9.40 8.68 -39.64
CA ILE A 803 10.62 9.44 -39.99
C ILE A 803 10.62 10.80 -39.29
N THR A 804 9.49 11.53 -39.35
CA THR A 804 9.34 12.85 -38.73
C THR A 804 9.58 12.76 -37.23
N ARG A 805 8.88 11.84 -36.56
CA ARG A 805 8.93 11.69 -35.10
C ARG A 805 10.30 11.21 -34.62
N TYR A 806 10.96 10.29 -35.33
CA TYR A 806 12.32 9.88 -35.00
C TYR A 806 13.27 11.07 -35.10
N ASN A 807 13.20 11.82 -36.19
CA ASN A 807 14.05 12.99 -36.37
C ASN A 807 13.78 14.07 -35.30
N ASP A 808 12.54 14.23 -34.85
CA ASP A 808 12.16 15.14 -33.76
C ASP A 808 12.72 14.69 -32.40
N LEU A 809 12.66 13.40 -32.07
CA LEU A 809 13.24 12.87 -30.82
C LEU A 809 14.77 12.99 -30.80
N LEU A 810 15.44 12.80 -31.95
CA LEU A 810 16.88 13.11 -32.12
C LEU A 810 17.20 14.60 -31.99
N ASN A 811 16.21 15.47 -32.18
CA ASN A 811 16.33 16.90 -31.94
C ASN A 811 15.97 17.33 -30.49
N THR A 812 15.49 16.40 -29.66
CA THR A 812 14.97 16.71 -28.32
C THR A 812 15.48 15.69 -27.29
N ALA A 813 14.66 14.69 -26.94
CA ALA A 813 14.93 13.68 -25.91
C ALA A 813 16.31 13.01 -26.06
N PHE A 814 16.73 12.77 -27.31
CA PHE A 814 17.97 12.07 -27.65
C PHE A 814 19.09 12.99 -28.14
N HIS A 815 19.02 14.28 -27.85
CA HIS A 815 20.17 15.15 -28.10
C HIS A 815 21.36 14.75 -27.21
N PRO A 816 22.60 14.68 -27.72
CA PRO A 816 23.76 14.29 -26.93
C PRO A 816 23.94 15.09 -25.64
N GLU A 817 23.84 16.42 -25.68
CA GLU A 817 23.98 17.25 -24.46
C GLU A 817 22.95 16.88 -23.39
N ARG A 818 21.69 16.65 -23.79
CA ARG A 818 20.64 16.27 -22.85
C ARG A 818 20.85 14.87 -22.30
N VAL A 819 21.23 13.94 -23.16
CA VAL A 819 21.52 12.56 -22.73
C VAL A 819 22.67 12.56 -21.73
N LEU A 820 23.73 13.33 -21.99
CA LEU A 820 24.88 13.45 -21.08
C LEU A 820 24.49 14.08 -19.75
N ASN A 821 23.76 15.20 -19.76
CA ASN A 821 23.33 15.88 -18.55
C ASN A 821 22.51 14.94 -17.63
N ILE A 822 21.59 14.14 -18.19
CA ILE A 822 20.85 13.15 -17.38
C ILE A 822 21.76 12.05 -16.83
N ILE A 823 22.71 11.54 -17.63
CA ILE A 823 23.66 10.54 -17.14
C ILE A 823 24.51 11.11 -16.00
N GLU A 824 24.94 12.37 -16.11
CA GLU A 824 25.71 13.08 -15.10
C GLU A 824 24.90 13.31 -13.82
N GLU A 825 23.66 13.78 -13.92
CA GLU A 825 22.75 13.93 -12.78
C GLU A 825 22.53 12.60 -12.03
N MET A 826 22.37 11.49 -12.78
CA MET A 826 22.22 10.16 -12.18
C MET A 826 23.53 9.64 -11.56
N GLU A 827 24.68 9.92 -12.17
CA GLU A 827 26.01 9.58 -11.65
C GLU A 827 26.29 10.32 -10.34
N GLU A 828 26.10 11.64 -10.32
CA GLU A 828 26.29 12.51 -9.16
C GLU A 828 25.38 12.10 -7.99
N ALA A 829 24.17 11.64 -8.27
CA ALA A 829 23.24 11.19 -7.24
C ALA A 829 23.74 9.97 -6.45
N ILE A 830 24.48 9.05 -7.08
CA ILE A 830 24.86 7.76 -6.45
C ILE A 830 26.36 7.61 -6.17
N GLU A 831 27.22 8.45 -6.78
CA GLU A 831 28.69 8.28 -6.70
C GLU A 831 29.23 8.16 -5.27
N GLY A 832 28.64 8.91 -4.33
CA GLY A 832 29.04 8.92 -2.92
C GLY A 832 28.76 7.59 -2.19
N GLU A 833 27.88 6.76 -2.72
CA GLU A 833 27.42 5.52 -2.09
C GLU A 833 28.00 4.25 -2.74
N ILE A 834 28.71 4.39 -3.88
CA ILE A 834 29.26 3.27 -4.63
C ILE A 834 30.28 2.49 -3.81
N ASP A 835 31.22 3.16 -3.12
CA ASP A 835 32.21 2.48 -2.28
C ASP A 835 31.55 1.63 -1.18
N ARG A 836 30.51 2.17 -0.54
CA ARG A 836 29.74 1.46 0.49
C ARG A 836 29.00 0.26 -0.10
N HIS A 837 28.34 0.42 -1.25
CA HIS A 837 27.68 -0.68 -1.95
C HIS A 837 28.68 -1.80 -2.32
N ILE A 838 29.86 -1.45 -2.84
CA ILE A 838 30.92 -2.40 -3.21
C ILE A 838 31.44 -3.14 -1.97
N LYS A 839 31.65 -2.45 -0.85
CA LYS A 839 32.10 -3.13 0.38
C LYS A 839 31.07 -4.13 0.92
N ARG A 840 29.78 -3.91 0.66
CA ARG A 840 28.70 -4.83 1.04
C ARG A 840 28.56 -6.02 0.09
N TRP A 841 28.69 -5.82 -1.22
CA TRP A 841 28.34 -6.82 -2.25
C TRP A 841 29.50 -7.32 -3.11
N GLY A 842 30.63 -6.61 -3.13
CA GLY A 842 31.79 -6.88 -3.99
C GLY A 842 31.61 -6.46 -5.46
N HIS A 843 30.51 -5.80 -5.78
CA HIS A 843 30.13 -5.42 -7.13
C HIS A 843 29.58 -3.98 -7.17
N PRO A 844 29.87 -3.18 -8.22
CA PRO A 844 30.91 -3.39 -9.24
C PRO A 844 32.30 -3.67 -8.62
N LEU A 845 33.25 -4.21 -9.40
CA LEU A 845 34.50 -4.74 -8.82
C LEU A 845 35.36 -3.69 -8.07
N SER A 846 35.22 -2.42 -8.44
CA SER A 846 35.80 -1.26 -7.76
C SER A 846 35.09 0.01 -8.21
N VAL A 847 35.30 1.12 -7.50
CA VAL A 847 34.84 2.45 -7.91
C VAL A 847 35.38 2.82 -9.29
N ASP A 848 36.67 2.55 -9.56
CA ASP A 848 37.27 2.79 -10.88
C ASP A 848 36.56 2.02 -12.00
N VAL A 849 36.20 0.74 -11.75
CA VAL A 849 35.47 -0.07 -12.73
C VAL A 849 34.06 0.47 -12.94
N TRP A 850 33.38 0.92 -11.89
CA TRP A 850 32.08 1.58 -12.03
C TRP A 850 32.19 2.86 -12.87
N GLN A 851 33.16 3.73 -12.60
CA GLN A 851 33.42 4.94 -13.40
C GLN A 851 33.72 4.63 -14.87
N GLU A 852 34.50 3.58 -15.14
CA GLU A 852 34.73 3.11 -16.51
C GLU A 852 33.41 2.71 -17.18
N GLN A 853 32.52 2.00 -16.48
CA GLN A 853 31.19 1.63 -17.01
C GLN A 853 30.32 2.84 -17.30
N VAL A 854 30.26 3.83 -16.40
CA VAL A 854 29.55 5.10 -16.64
C VAL A 854 30.13 5.83 -17.85
N GLY A 855 31.46 5.85 -18.01
CA GLY A 855 32.13 6.41 -19.18
C GLY A 855 31.71 5.75 -20.50
N LEU A 856 31.41 4.44 -20.51
CA LEU A 856 30.87 3.74 -21.69
C LEU A 856 29.45 4.20 -22.03
N ILE A 857 28.61 4.42 -21.01
CA ILE A 857 27.23 4.92 -21.16
C ILE A 857 27.26 6.36 -21.71
N LYS A 858 28.11 7.23 -21.17
CA LYS A 858 28.31 8.61 -21.68
C LYS A 858 28.75 8.60 -23.14
N ARG A 859 29.76 7.80 -23.48
CA ARG A 859 30.21 7.65 -24.87
C ARG A 859 29.10 7.15 -25.80
N TYR A 860 28.22 6.27 -25.34
CA TYR A 860 27.05 5.88 -26.13
C TYR A 860 26.16 7.10 -26.39
N GLY A 861 25.78 7.83 -25.34
CA GLY A 861 24.93 9.03 -25.43
C GLY A 861 25.50 10.13 -26.33
N GLU A 862 26.80 10.39 -26.24
CA GLU A 862 27.54 11.33 -27.08
C GLU A 862 27.40 11.04 -28.58
N ASN A 863 27.50 9.76 -28.94
CA ASN A 863 27.67 9.36 -30.33
C ASN A 863 26.37 8.88 -30.98
N ARG A 864 25.41 8.38 -30.18
CA ARG A 864 24.28 7.61 -30.72
C ARG A 864 23.38 8.42 -31.64
N GLU A 865 23.16 9.70 -31.35
CA GLU A 865 22.31 10.59 -32.15
C GLU A 865 22.73 10.62 -33.63
N GLU A 866 24.01 10.88 -33.91
CA GLU A 866 24.52 10.99 -35.27
C GLU A 866 24.40 9.65 -36.02
N TYR A 867 24.74 8.54 -35.35
CA TYR A 867 24.62 7.21 -35.92
C TYR A 867 23.16 6.84 -36.20
N ALA A 868 22.26 7.07 -35.24
CA ALA A 868 20.83 6.82 -35.39
C ALA A 868 20.25 7.61 -36.58
N ARG A 869 20.59 8.90 -36.69
CA ARG A 869 20.19 9.75 -37.83
C ARG A 869 20.72 9.21 -39.16
N ASN A 870 21.96 8.75 -39.19
CA ASN A 870 22.55 8.14 -40.39
C ASN A 870 21.91 6.80 -40.75
N HIS A 871 21.55 5.97 -39.76
CA HIS A 871 20.88 4.70 -39.99
C HIS A 871 19.50 4.88 -40.61
N ILE A 872 18.67 5.78 -40.08
CA ILE A 872 17.36 6.07 -40.68
C ILE A 872 17.50 6.71 -42.05
N ARG A 873 18.50 7.59 -42.25
CA ARG A 873 18.79 8.17 -43.56
C ARG A 873 19.08 7.09 -44.61
N GLN A 874 19.94 6.14 -44.26
CA GLN A 874 20.29 5.03 -45.17
C GLN A 874 19.10 4.10 -45.40
N TYR A 875 18.36 3.77 -44.35
CA TYR A 875 17.23 2.84 -44.41
C TYR A 875 16.11 3.35 -45.33
N PHE A 876 15.72 4.62 -45.17
CA PHE A 876 14.64 5.25 -45.95
C PHE A 876 15.12 5.95 -47.23
N GLY A 877 16.43 5.91 -47.55
CA GLY A 877 16.97 6.58 -48.73
C GLY A 877 16.89 8.11 -48.68
N LEU A 878 16.96 8.70 -47.48
CA LEU A 878 16.84 10.14 -47.27
C LEU A 878 18.12 10.88 -47.65
N SER A 879 17.99 12.16 -47.96
CA SER A 879 19.13 13.04 -48.20
C SER A 879 19.85 13.39 -46.89
N GLN A 880 21.07 13.93 -46.99
CA GLN A 880 21.79 14.42 -45.80
C GLN A 880 20.98 15.52 -45.08
N PRO A 881 21.03 15.56 -43.74
CA PRO A 881 20.32 16.58 -43.00
C PRO A 881 20.94 17.97 -43.21
N VAL A 882 20.11 18.99 -43.03
CA VAL A 882 20.47 20.40 -43.02
C VAL A 882 19.98 21.03 -41.72
N GLU A 883 20.65 22.09 -41.30
CA GLU A 883 20.28 22.83 -40.09
C GLU A 883 19.05 23.71 -40.33
N VAL A 884 18.16 23.72 -39.36
CA VAL A 884 17.01 24.63 -39.30
C VAL A 884 17.13 25.39 -38.00
N MET A 885 17.25 26.71 -38.12
CA MET A 885 17.32 27.64 -37.00
C MET A 885 16.01 28.42 -36.90
N MET A 886 15.45 28.45 -35.69
CA MET A 886 14.30 29.24 -35.31
C MET A 886 14.74 30.41 -34.43
N ILE A 887 14.32 31.63 -34.76
CA ILE A 887 14.57 32.81 -33.91
C ILE A 887 13.23 33.50 -33.65
N PHE A 888 12.80 33.57 -32.39
CA PHE A 888 11.53 34.20 -32.02
C PHE A 888 11.53 34.76 -30.60
N ASP A 889 10.60 35.66 -30.27
CA ASP A 889 10.39 36.14 -28.91
C ASP A 889 9.41 35.19 -28.17
N PRO A 890 9.87 34.43 -27.16
CA PRO A 890 9.03 33.50 -26.42
C PRO A 890 7.96 34.21 -25.58
N ASN A 891 8.05 35.52 -25.35
CA ASN A 891 6.99 36.28 -24.69
C ASN A 891 5.81 36.55 -25.62
N LYS A 892 6.03 36.50 -26.95
CA LYS A 892 5.00 36.80 -27.94
C LYS A 892 4.33 35.57 -28.55
N ALA A 893 5.02 34.44 -28.58
CA ALA A 893 4.49 33.22 -29.18
C ALA A 893 5.05 31.96 -28.54
N LYS A 894 4.36 30.83 -28.75
CA LYS A 894 4.92 29.48 -28.68
C LYS A 894 5.02 28.95 -30.10
N ILE A 895 6.07 28.18 -30.38
CA ILE A 895 6.30 27.62 -31.71
C ILE A 895 6.27 26.11 -31.65
N ARG A 896 5.73 25.48 -32.69
CA ARG A 896 5.83 24.05 -32.91
C ARG A 896 6.56 23.77 -34.20
N VAL A 897 7.56 22.89 -34.14
CA VAL A 897 8.22 22.31 -35.32
C VAL A 897 7.88 20.83 -35.32
N ASN A 898 7.04 20.40 -36.25
CA ASN A 898 6.43 19.07 -36.28
C ASN A 898 5.76 18.74 -34.93
N THR A 899 6.34 17.81 -34.16
CA THR A 899 5.87 17.42 -32.83
C THR A 899 6.60 18.13 -31.68
N ILE A 900 7.66 18.86 -31.97
CA ILE A 900 8.48 19.59 -30.98
C ILE A 900 7.77 20.88 -30.61
N LYS A 901 7.48 21.06 -29.31
CA LYS A 901 7.01 22.33 -28.74
C LYS A 901 8.21 23.13 -28.25
N ILE A 902 8.36 24.36 -28.74
CA ILE A 902 9.37 25.33 -28.32
C ILE A 902 8.63 26.42 -27.53
N ASN A 903 8.71 26.31 -26.21
CA ASN A 903 7.90 27.08 -25.25
C ASN A 903 8.66 28.23 -24.56
N GLY A 904 9.97 28.34 -24.76
CA GLY A 904 10.80 29.45 -24.27
C GLY A 904 11.12 29.42 -22.78
N GLU A 905 10.63 28.43 -22.05
CA GLU A 905 11.40 27.87 -20.93
C GLU A 905 12.66 27.29 -21.56
N ILE A 906 13.84 27.60 -21.02
CA ILE A 906 15.12 27.19 -21.59
C ILE A 906 15.20 25.66 -21.54
N ASN A 907 14.64 24.98 -22.54
CA ASN A 907 15.01 23.62 -22.86
C ASN A 907 16.48 23.69 -23.29
N GLN A 908 17.28 22.68 -23.02
CA GLN A 908 18.75 22.78 -23.13
C GLN A 908 19.30 23.22 -24.52
N ARG A 909 18.47 23.31 -25.58
CA ARG A 909 18.81 23.88 -26.90
C ARG A 909 18.34 25.31 -27.15
N ASP A 910 17.51 25.89 -26.29
CA ASP A 910 16.98 27.24 -26.45
C ASP A 910 18.01 28.24 -25.90
N ILE A 911 18.78 28.87 -26.78
CA ILE A 911 19.71 29.93 -26.37
C ILE A 911 18.93 31.24 -26.30
N MET A 912 18.75 31.76 -25.09
CA MET A 912 18.28 33.12 -24.87
C MET A 912 19.35 34.12 -25.28
N LYS A 913 19.06 34.95 -26.26
CA LYS A 913 19.90 36.09 -26.66
C LYS A 913 19.64 37.29 -25.75
N GLU A 914 20.59 38.25 -25.73
CA GLU A 914 20.49 39.50 -24.93
C GLU A 914 19.20 40.30 -25.21
N ASP A 915 18.61 40.13 -26.39
CA ASP A 915 17.35 40.76 -26.82
C ASP A 915 16.08 39.99 -26.42
N ARG A 916 16.20 38.99 -25.55
CA ARG A 916 15.13 38.08 -25.11
C ARG A 916 14.53 37.21 -26.21
N THR A 917 15.23 37.03 -27.34
CA THR A 917 14.81 36.05 -28.36
C THR A 917 15.37 34.66 -28.03
N VAL A 918 14.57 33.63 -28.27
CA VAL A 918 14.99 32.23 -28.24
C VAL A 918 15.54 31.87 -29.61
N LEU A 919 16.76 31.35 -29.60
CA LEU A 919 17.34 30.62 -30.71
C LEU A 919 17.20 29.13 -30.43
N TRP A 920 16.49 28.43 -31.32
CA TRP A 920 16.42 26.96 -31.32
C TRP A 920 17.01 26.44 -32.64
N ASP A 921 17.75 25.34 -32.60
CA ASP A 921 18.25 24.67 -33.80
C ASP A 921 18.00 23.16 -33.81
N GLY A 922 17.80 22.64 -35.01
CA GLY A 922 17.58 21.22 -35.26
C GLY A 922 18.10 20.78 -36.62
N LYS A 923 18.44 19.50 -36.73
CA LYS A 923 18.85 18.87 -38.00
C LYS A 923 17.64 18.20 -38.64
N TYR A 924 17.35 18.50 -39.90
CA TYR A 924 16.25 17.91 -40.66
C TYR A 924 16.72 17.40 -42.02
N PHE A 925 16.17 16.27 -42.46
CA PHE A 925 16.54 15.68 -43.75
C PHE A 925 16.22 16.62 -44.91
N LYS A 926 17.20 16.85 -45.77
CA LYS A 926 17.03 17.67 -46.95
C LYS A 926 15.91 17.13 -47.84
N ASN A 927 15.08 18.02 -48.37
CA ASN A 927 13.92 17.73 -49.20
C ASN A 927 12.81 16.91 -48.52
N PHE A 928 12.84 16.79 -47.19
CA PHE A 928 11.78 16.15 -46.41
C PHE A 928 10.99 17.23 -45.67
N PRO A 929 9.65 17.32 -45.83
CA PRO A 929 8.86 18.43 -45.30
C PRO A 929 8.90 18.50 -43.78
N ILE A 930 8.83 19.73 -43.26
CA ILE A 930 8.60 20.02 -41.84
C ILE A 930 7.37 20.93 -41.72
N THR A 931 6.55 20.70 -40.69
CA THR A 931 5.40 21.54 -40.37
C THR A 931 5.80 22.55 -39.30
N LEU A 932 5.45 23.81 -39.49
CA LEU A 932 5.64 24.87 -38.51
C LEU A 932 4.29 25.40 -38.07
N THR A 933 4.08 25.55 -36.77
CA THR A 933 2.88 26.17 -36.21
C THR A 933 3.28 27.26 -35.21
N VAL A 934 2.57 28.38 -35.26
CA VAL A 934 2.69 29.47 -34.29
C VAL A 934 1.41 29.53 -33.45
N GLU A 935 1.59 29.59 -32.14
CA GLU A 935 0.54 29.84 -31.17
C GLU A 935 0.82 31.22 -30.54
N GLU A 936 -0.07 32.17 -30.78
CA GLU A 936 0.05 33.55 -30.27
C GLU A 936 -0.11 33.57 -28.74
N LYS A 937 0.73 34.32 -28.02
CA LYS A 937 0.48 34.66 -26.60
C LYS A 937 -0.39 35.91 -26.51
N GLU A 938 -1.06 36.07 -25.36
CA GLU A 938 -1.96 37.20 -25.12
C GLU A 938 -1.28 38.54 -25.40
N GLY A 939 -1.97 39.41 -26.17
CA GLY A 939 -1.45 40.72 -26.56
C GLY A 939 -0.50 40.73 -27.76
N SER A 940 -0.22 39.59 -28.40
CA SER A 940 0.59 39.50 -29.62
C SER A 940 -0.25 39.10 -30.83
N GLN A 941 0.09 39.61 -32.01
CA GLN A 941 -0.55 39.22 -33.26
C GLN A 941 0.47 38.75 -34.31
N PHE A 942 0.35 37.50 -34.73
CA PHE A 942 1.13 36.89 -35.79
C PHE A 942 0.80 37.49 -37.16
N SER A 943 1.85 37.82 -37.91
CA SER A 943 1.75 38.39 -39.25
C SER A 943 2.09 37.37 -40.33
N HIS A 944 3.28 36.79 -40.26
CA HIS A 944 3.82 35.89 -41.27
C HIS A 944 5.11 35.23 -40.78
N TRP A 945 5.50 34.15 -41.44
CA TRP A 945 6.82 33.55 -41.34
C TRP A 945 7.77 34.24 -42.32
N GLU A 946 8.97 34.55 -41.87
CA GLU A 946 10.11 34.89 -42.70
C GLU A 946 11.06 33.69 -42.76
N ILE A 947 11.14 33.03 -43.92
CA ILE A 947 11.98 31.86 -44.15
C ILE A 947 13.09 32.25 -45.12
N SER A 948 14.32 32.39 -44.60
CA SER A 948 15.49 32.82 -45.37
C SER A 948 15.21 34.08 -46.23
N GLY A 949 14.54 35.07 -45.64
CA GLY A 949 14.18 36.34 -46.28
C GLY A 949 12.91 36.31 -47.15
N LYS A 950 12.18 35.19 -47.20
CA LYS A 950 10.91 35.07 -47.94
C LYS A 950 9.72 35.01 -46.99
N LYS A 951 8.69 35.79 -47.33
CA LYS A 951 7.43 35.84 -46.58
C LYS A 951 6.51 34.66 -46.92
N GLN A 952 5.98 33.99 -45.90
CA GLN A 952 4.91 33.00 -46.00
C GLN A 952 3.82 33.26 -44.96
N THR A 953 2.55 33.13 -45.36
CA THR A 953 1.38 33.43 -44.52
C THR A 953 0.66 32.16 -44.09
N GLY A 954 0.01 32.20 -42.92
CA GLY A 954 -0.68 31.05 -42.32
C GLY A 954 -0.07 30.72 -40.96
N THR A 955 -0.92 30.42 -39.98
CA THR A 955 -0.47 30.04 -38.62
C THR A 955 0.20 28.67 -38.62
N THR A 956 -0.21 27.78 -39.53
CA THR A 956 0.48 26.53 -39.83
C THR A 956 0.93 26.51 -41.29
N ILE A 957 2.21 26.21 -41.52
CA ILE A 957 2.80 26.10 -42.85
C ILE A 957 3.68 24.85 -42.96
N GLU A 958 3.82 24.34 -44.18
CA GLU A 958 4.81 23.31 -44.49
C GLU A 958 6.02 23.94 -45.19
N VAL A 959 7.22 23.56 -44.75
CA VAL A 959 8.49 24.03 -45.30
C VAL A 959 9.33 22.84 -45.74
N ILE A 960 9.93 22.94 -46.92
CA ILE A 960 10.83 21.91 -47.44
C ILE A 960 12.28 22.41 -47.33
N PRO A 961 13.07 21.94 -46.36
CA PRO A 961 14.45 22.35 -46.16
C PRO A 961 15.34 21.78 -47.29
N ASN A 962 15.81 22.64 -48.20
CA ASN A 962 16.70 22.24 -49.30
C ASN A 962 18.18 22.63 -49.07
N LYS A 963 18.44 23.46 -48.06
CA LYS A 963 19.71 23.93 -47.51
C LYS A 963 19.46 24.37 -46.06
N GLY A 964 20.48 24.85 -45.37
CA GLY A 964 20.29 25.47 -44.05
C GLY A 964 19.24 26.58 -44.09
N LEU A 965 18.27 26.54 -43.16
CA LEU A 965 17.18 27.51 -43.09
C LEU A 965 17.27 28.34 -41.81
N GLU A 966 17.20 29.66 -41.94
CA GLU A 966 16.84 30.56 -40.84
C GLU A 966 15.36 30.92 -40.98
N ILE A 967 14.61 30.77 -39.89
CA ILE A 967 13.16 30.98 -39.88
C ILE A 967 12.79 31.88 -38.70
N LYS A 968 11.89 32.83 -38.94
CA LYS A 968 11.39 33.80 -37.94
C LYS A 968 9.88 33.95 -38.05
N PRO A 969 9.10 33.77 -36.98
CA PRO A 969 7.72 34.26 -36.93
C PRO A 969 7.75 35.78 -36.67
N ILE A 970 7.08 36.56 -37.51
CA ILE A 970 6.95 38.01 -37.32
C ILE A 970 5.63 38.29 -36.60
N LEU A 971 5.73 38.84 -35.39
CA LEU A 971 4.60 39.23 -34.54
C LEU A 971 4.63 40.72 -34.21
N TYR A 972 3.46 41.36 -34.17
CA TYR A 972 3.28 42.75 -33.72
C TYR A 972 2.93 42.76 -32.24
#